data_AF-A0A938L184-F1
#
_entry.id   AF-A0A938L184-F1
#
_cell.length_a   1.000
_cell.length_b   1.000
_cell.length_c   1.000
_cell.angle_alpha   90.00
_cell.angle_beta   90.00
_cell.angle_gamma   90.00
#
_symmetry.space_group_name_H-M   'P 1'
#
loop_
_entity.id
_entity.type
_entity.pdbx_description
1 polymer ?
#
loop_
_entity_poly.entity_id
_entity_poly.type
_entity_poly.pdbx_seq_one_letter_code
_entity_poly.pdbx_strand_id
1 'polypeptide(L)'
;MPATAASTGGPAGAVARGRAVSGSQDVPAAKQSEWARTRLAAIEEIYRPSAQGRAWMESYDFRQMVGQPAWFGSTGFDGYSGAGQAIPRIIIHELSHSMWGAFPIAGRPDLSGRRGPDGVLDVVAAYRQDLAAFLRQAPDRYEPLRDRFRNMPNLVRGDYPDLYHFGEADLIEMTGADLDLVPPILRKYVQSFYGPAGLGGRDFKDWPDALGWWNGLSADDRRIAGELFGLPHFPLERWSSLRSPSGAGLPPQLTRVYQREEQQRLIDFASQLDLVKERESGAADATGINRGFEFWRGYLNEMRDLHKRYPGVLRATGAREAQAIAEALDFYISIEGLDATTQVDRYRVSISTPYVTDFPFLLKSRALVELFAQGQDAQADPGTLELVGGYARRLSRIVRLADSVLVASATGPQAGAARLEAVFGELSDAEVKSELGILLDILRESDRAATASAMRGMSDAAVGRLLELRPEIARSGEIPPARLLAAAGVTRTATRADLITGIRRLVGSSSGNFAIDRPHNLAIYALLNERSAADPDAVLEVFAETGLPVAEWIKEYPGPAGVLFARSPINGARTLVRASTLRHPLPYLVRSLTLADPKVAARVLVELGRLELAAVEAPVAGGGLDRVPVGPIVPRALNVMAFDAYWLSLGAGPPVDIGASAALLSNLARLEGVAWLEGHLREAIVITVFETDSGQVDPGSYVNLIASLRMVANALPATDPAYAVILRLTAP
;
A
#
# COMPACT_ATOMS: atom_id res chain seq x y z
N MET A 1 -10.58 -34.48 -50.63
CA MET A 1 -10.30 -35.97 -50.69
C MET A 1 -8.94 -36.22 -51.33
N PRO A 2 -8.03 -37.02 -50.67
CA PRO A 2 -7.81 -38.04 -49.62
C PRO A 2 -6.42 -37.91 -48.98
N ALA A 3 -6.45 -38.30 -47.55
CA ALA A 3 -6.24 -39.34 -46.52
C ALA A 3 -4.75 -39.47 -46.19
N THR A 4 -4.44 -39.45 -44.82
CA THR A 4 -4.01 -40.56 -43.94
C THR A 4 -3.37 -39.98 -42.68
N ALA A 5 -3.90 -40.32 -41.42
CA ALA A 5 -3.71 -40.97 -40.10
C ALA A 5 -2.26 -41.46 -39.93
N ALA A 6 -1.64 -41.04 -38.76
CA ALA A 6 -0.98 -41.84 -37.70
C ALA A 6 -0.32 -40.88 -36.69
N SER A 7 -0.73 -40.89 -35.31
CA SER A 7 -0.34 -41.28 -33.95
C SER A 7 1.17 -41.09 -33.72
N THR A 8 1.53 -40.20 -32.70
CA THR A 8 2.59 -40.51 -31.71
C THR A 8 2.29 -39.76 -30.41
N GLY A 9 1.60 -40.40 -29.34
CA GLY A 9 2.12 -40.99 -28.08
C GLY A 9 3.19 -40.10 -27.42
N GLY A 10 2.75 -39.26 -26.35
CA GLY A 10 3.68 -39.06 -25.21
C GLY A 10 2.92 -38.60 -23.96
N PRO A 11 3.18 -39.18 -22.77
CA PRO A 11 2.63 -39.79 -21.54
C PRO A 11 2.08 -38.72 -20.58
N ALA A 12 0.74 -38.73 -20.38
CA ALA A 12 -0.14 -38.88 -19.20
C ALA A 12 0.67 -39.08 -17.92
N GLY A 13 1.23 -37.96 -17.34
CA GLY A 13 1.60 -38.04 -15.91
C GLY A 13 0.53 -37.41 -15.02
N ALA A 14 -0.55 -38.09 -14.69
CA ALA A 14 -1.30 -38.43 -13.46
C ALA A 14 -1.09 -37.36 -12.38
N VAL A 15 -1.87 -36.32 -12.37
CA VAL A 15 -2.67 -35.45 -11.50
C VAL A 15 -2.86 -36.11 -10.12
N ALA A 16 -1.89 -35.86 -9.20
CA ALA A 16 -2.17 -36.14 -7.77
C ALA A 16 -2.98 -35.01 -7.15
N ARG A 17 -4.33 -35.07 -7.16
CA ARG A 17 -5.58 -34.87 -6.38
C ARG A 17 -5.30 -34.74 -4.88
N GLY A 18 -5.15 -33.63 -4.22
CA GLY A 18 -5.30 -33.47 -2.76
C GLY A 18 -6.76 -33.57 -2.33
N ARG A 19 -7.32 -34.84 -2.24
CA ARG A 19 -8.48 -35.30 -1.45
C ARG A 19 -8.05 -35.62 -0.01
N ALA A 20 -8.57 -34.92 1.02
CA ALA A 20 -8.84 -35.22 2.45
C ALA A 20 -9.03 -36.72 2.69
N VAL A 21 -7.90 -37.53 3.02
CA VAL A 21 -8.01 -38.97 3.40
C VAL A 21 -8.14 -39.07 4.92
N SER A 22 -9.39 -39.40 5.50
CA SER A 22 -9.80 -40.38 6.53
C SER A 22 -9.10 -41.73 6.33
N GLY A 23 -8.04 -42.07 7.13
CA GLY A 23 -7.72 -43.42 7.67
C GLY A 23 -6.24 -43.74 7.46
N SER A 24 -5.37 -43.59 8.59
CA SER A 24 -4.19 -44.29 9.16
C SER A 24 -3.59 -45.29 8.17
N GLN A 25 -2.63 -44.73 7.29
CA GLN A 25 -1.53 -45.55 6.74
C GLN A 25 -0.40 -44.63 6.28
N ASP A 26 0.65 -44.41 7.17
CA ASP A 26 2.13 -44.35 7.08
C ASP A 26 2.58 -43.00 6.48
N VAL A 27 2.54 -41.92 7.34
CA VAL A 27 3.05 -40.54 7.18
C VAL A 27 4.52 -40.59 6.72
N PRO A 28 4.91 -40.54 5.38
CA PRO A 28 6.35 -40.44 5.06
C PRO A 28 7.01 -39.24 5.77
N ALA A 29 8.10 -39.33 6.68
CA ALA A 29 9.35 -38.63 7.06
C ALA A 29 9.26 -37.13 6.76
N ALA A 30 9.06 -36.27 7.81
CA ALA A 30 8.88 -34.83 8.10
C ALA A 30 8.99 -33.98 6.83
N LYS A 31 7.90 -33.75 6.04
CA LYS A 31 7.72 -32.85 4.89
C LYS A 31 8.47 -31.52 5.09
N GLN A 32 9.02 -31.15 6.45
CA GLN A 32 9.61 -29.79 6.58
C GLN A 32 11.05 -29.91 7.11
N SER A 33 12.04 -29.10 6.57
CA SER A 33 13.38 -29.00 7.18
C SER A 33 13.33 -28.39 8.59
N GLU A 34 14.36 -28.73 9.43
CA GLU A 34 14.43 -28.11 10.77
C GLU A 34 14.35 -26.58 10.69
N TRP A 35 14.98 -25.99 9.75
CA TRP A 35 14.87 -24.54 9.57
C TRP A 35 13.40 -24.11 9.41
N ALA A 36 12.67 -24.82 8.49
CA ALA A 36 11.25 -24.45 8.24
C ALA A 36 10.40 -24.66 9.49
N ARG A 37 10.66 -25.67 10.21
CA ARG A 37 9.87 -25.92 11.43
C ARG A 37 10.08 -24.82 12.47
N THR A 38 11.34 -24.38 12.63
CA THR A 38 11.63 -23.34 13.65
C THR A 38 11.01 -22.00 13.24
N ARG A 39 10.96 -21.72 11.94
CA ARG A 39 10.37 -20.42 11.52
C ARG A 39 8.84 -20.47 11.65
N LEU A 40 8.29 -21.67 11.26
CA LEU A 40 6.83 -21.75 11.45
C LEU A 40 6.45 -21.67 12.92
N ALA A 41 7.34 -22.18 13.80
CA ALA A 41 7.07 -22.01 15.25
C ALA A 41 7.10 -20.53 15.65
N ALA A 42 8.07 -19.79 15.06
CA ALA A 42 8.11 -18.33 15.35
C ALA A 42 6.82 -17.65 14.86
N ILE A 43 6.40 -18.06 13.67
CA ILE A 43 5.16 -17.44 13.14
C ILE A 43 3.98 -17.76 14.07
N GLU A 44 3.94 -18.97 14.55
CA GLU A 44 2.84 -19.34 15.46
C GLU A 44 2.87 -18.52 16.74
N GLU A 45 4.10 -18.25 17.17
CA GLU A 45 4.20 -17.45 18.41
C GLU A 45 3.84 -15.99 18.16
N ILE A 46 4.17 -15.58 16.98
CA ILE A 46 3.97 -14.14 16.72
C ILE A 46 2.49 -13.90 16.39
N TYR A 47 1.87 -14.82 15.51
CA TYR A 47 0.55 -14.45 14.97
C TYR A 47 -0.53 -15.36 15.56
N ARG A 48 -0.14 -16.40 16.33
CA ARG A 48 -1.04 -17.27 17.12
C ARG A 48 -2.24 -17.69 16.29
N PRO A 49 -2.01 -18.37 15.18
CA PRO A 49 -3.13 -18.84 14.34
C PRO A 49 -4.06 -19.80 15.12
N SER A 50 -5.29 -20.07 14.63
CA SER A 50 -6.21 -21.04 15.25
C SER A 50 -5.64 -22.45 15.16
N ALA A 51 -6.33 -23.39 15.91
CA ALA A 51 -5.87 -24.81 15.85
C ALA A 51 -5.90 -25.33 14.41
N GLN A 52 -6.92 -24.96 13.72
CA GLN A 52 -6.99 -25.39 12.31
C GLN A 52 -5.88 -24.75 11.47
N GLY A 53 -5.65 -23.48 11.62
CA GLY A 53 -4.54 -22.80 10.91
C GLY A 53 -3.18 -23.44 11.21
N ARG A 54 -2.98 -23.77 12.49
CA ARG A 54 -1.71 -24.41 12.85
C ARG A 54 -1.58 -25.77 12.19
N ALA A 55 -2.68 -26.50 12.26
CA ALA A 55 -2.63 -27.83 11.64
C ALA A 55 -2.35 -27.73 10.14
N TRP A 56 -2.98 -26.75 9.52
CA TRP A 56 -2.72 -26.55 8.07
C TRP A 56 -1.25 -26.20 7.83
N MET A 57 -0.73 -25.23 8.62
CA MET A 57 0.68 -24.79 8.39
C MET A 57 1.63 -25.99 8.55
N GLU A 58 1.34 -26.88 9.51
CA GLU A 58 2.24 -28.02 9.78
C GLU A 58 2.18 -29.04 8.64
N SER A 59 1.02 -28.98 7.95
CA SER A 59 0.87 -29.99 6.88
C SER A 59 1.35 -29.42 5.53
N TYR A 60 1.51 -28.09 5.50
CA TYR A 60 1.82 -27.46 4.20
C TYR A 60 3.33 -27.52 3.95
N ASP A 61 3.68 -27.82 2.69
CA ASP A 61 5.12 -27.92 2.35
C ASP A 61 5.74 -26.52 2.21
N PHE A 62 6.49 -26.13 3.41
CA PHE A 62 7.19 -24.84 3.43
C PHE A 62 8.70 -25.09 3.38
N ARG A 63 9.27 -24.40 2.28
CA ARG A 63 10.68 -24.78 2.09
C ARG A 63 11.58 -23.54 2.19
N GLN A 64 12.79 -23.85 2.82
CA GLN A 64 13.84 -22.82 2.72
C GLN A 64 14.42 -22.79 1.31
N MET A 65 14.53 -21.56 0.78
CA MET A 65 15.11 -21.49 -0.59
C MET A 65 16.62 -21.27 -0.50
N VAL A 66 17.40 -22.55 -0.43
CA VAL A 66 18.87 -22.44 -0.22
C VAL A 66 19.54 -22.17 -1.58
N GLY A 67 20.56 -21.17 -1.54
CA GLY A 67 21.42 -21.06 -2.76
C GLY A 67 20.80 -20.11 -3.79
N GLN A 68 19.80 -19.35 -3.48
CA GLN A 68 19.19 -18.40 -4.41
C GLN A 68 19.43 -16.96 -3.92
N PRO A 69 20.12 -16.21 -4.88
CA PRO A 69 20.60 -14.84 -4.60
C PRO A 69 19.45 -13.89 -4.28
N ALA A 70 17.97 -14.41 -4.45
CA ALA A 70 16.75 -13.62 -4.22
C ALA A 70 15.81 -14.38 -3.29
N TRP A 71 16.01 -14.65 -2.21
CA TRP A 71 15.02 -14.78 -1.14
C TRP A 71 13.71 -14.09 -1.48
N PHE A 72 12.84 -14.66 -2.59
CA PHE A 72 11.39 -14.96 -2.64
C PHE A 72 11.06 -15.58 -4.01
N GLY A 73 10.69 -16.89 -4.05
CA GLY A 73 9.85 -17.57 -5.06
C GLY A 73 8.41 -17.74 -4.56
N SER A 74 7.46 -16.81 -5.12
CA SER A 74 6.02 -17.15 -5.26
C SER A 74 5.83 -18.56 -5.81
N THR A 75 5.64 -19.57 -4.92
CA THR A 75 4.65 -20.40 -5.66
C THR A 75 3.38 -20.57 -4.80
N GLY A 76 2.48 -19.57 -4.79
CA GLY A 76 1.06 -19.73 -4.38
C GLY A 76 0.17 -20.05 -5.61
N PHE A 77 -0.39 -21.41 -5.53
CA PHE A 77 -1.59 -22.15 -5.95
C PHE A 77 -1.18 -23.53 -6.47
N ASP A 78 0.26 -24.02 -6.23
CA ASP A 78 0.73 -25.29 -6.80
C ASP A 78 1.39 -26.15 -5.73
N GLY A 79 0.97 -25.97 -4.35
CA GLY A 79 1.22 -27.04 -3.36
C GLY A 79 2.50 -26.76 -2.55
N TYR A 80 3.31 -25.64 -2.79
CA TYR A 80 4.43 -25.35 -1.88
C TYR A 80 4.70 -23.85 -1.84
N SER A 81 5.26 -23.32 -0.60
CA SER A 81 5.66 -21.90 -0.40
C SER A 81 7.12 -21.86 0.06
N GLY A 82 7.86 -20.80 -0.59
CA GLY A 82 9.25 -20.66 -0.11
C GLY A 82 9.52 -19.21 0.34
N ALA A 83 10.48 -19.19 1.55
CA ALA A 83 10.96 -17.87 2.00
C ALA A 83 12.50 -17.86 2.00
N GLY A 84 12.92 -16.65 1.58
CA GLY A 84 14.37 -16.53 1.34
C GLY A 84 15.12 -16.01 2.57
N GLN A 85 14.44 -15.45 3.61
CA GLN A 85 15.05 -15.00 4.87
C GLN A 85 14.09 -15.24 6.03
N ALA A 86 14.76 -15.29 7.19
CA ALA A 86 13.91 -15.49 8.40
C ALA A 86 13.21 -14.19 8.78
N ILE A 87 12.55 -13.63 7.77
CA ILE A 87 11.75 -12.43 8.08
C ILE A 87 10.29 -12.86 8.24
N PRO A 88 9.86 -12.77 9.45
CA PRO A 88 8.52 -13.28 9.77
C PRO A 88 7.45 -12.69 8.84
N ARG A 89 7.50 -11.41 8.61
CA ARG A 89 6.45 -10.81 7.75
C ARG A 89 6.50 -11.40 6.33
N ILE A 90 7.63 -11.68 5.78
CA ILE A 90 7.72 -12.28 4.42
C ILE A 90 7.18 -13.72 4.46
N ILE A 91 7.49 -14.44 5.48
CA ILE A 91 7.03 -15.85 5.57
C ILE A 91 5.50 -15.87 5.64
N ILE A 92 4.92 -15.05 6.54
CA ILE A 92 3.44 -15.09 6.64
C ILE A 92 2.83 -14.59 5.33
N HIS A 93 3.49 -13.59 4.66
CA HIS A 93 3.00 -13.13 3.35
C HIS A 93 2.89 -14.31 2.37
N GLU A 94 3.91 -15.11 2.31
CA GLU A 94 3.88 -16.24 1.35
C GLU A 94 2.87 -17.30 1.78
N LEU A 95 2.75 -17.54 3.04
CA LEU A 95 1.74 -18.51 3.51
C LEU A 95 0.32 -18.05 3.18
N SER A 96 0.18 -16.76 3.18
CA SER A 96 -1.18 -16.24 2.95
C SER A 96 -1.62 -16.50 1.51
N HIS A 97 -0.66 -16.48 0.53
CA HIS A 97 -1.05 -16.82 -0.86
C HIS A 97 -1.61 -18.24 -0.94
N SER A 98 -1.18 -19.09 -0.03
CA SER A 98 -1.47 -20.53 -0.22
C SER A 98 -2.70 -20.95 0.59
N MET A 99 -3.22 -20.03 1.34
CA MET A 99 -4.30 -20.49 2.25
C MET A 99 -5.65 -20.45 1.51
N TRP A 100 -5.66 -19.77 0.40
CA TRP A 100 -6.98 -19.62 -0.25
C TRP A 100 -7.41 -20.98 -0.82
N GLY A 101 -8.66 -21.37 -0.32
CA GLY A 101 -9.18 -22.69 -0.78
C GLY A 101 -8.87 -23.79 0.24
N ALA A 102 -8.09 -23.39 1.27
CA ALA A 102 -7.70 -24.42 2.25
C ALA A 102 -8.81 -24.68 3.28
N PHE A 103 -9.72 -23.69 3.35
CA PHE A 103 -10.76 -23.84 4.38
C PHE A 103 -12.14 -23.62 3.75
N PRO A 104 -13.17 -24.24 4.36
CA PRO A 104 -14.53 -23.87 3.94
C PRO A 104 -14.86 -22.41 4.31
N ILE A 105 -15.75 -21.82 3.36
CA ILE A 105 -16.12 -20.40 3.64
C ILE A 105 -17.55 -20.37 4.21
N ALA A 106 -17.62 -19.87 5.43
CA ALA A 106 -18.93 -19.85 6.12
C ALA A 106 -19.99 -19.13 5.27
N GLY A 107 -21.18 -19.81 5.14
CA GLY A 107 -22.31 -19.16 4.45
C GLY A 107 -22.17 -19.23 2.92
N ARG A 108 -21.03 -19.88 2.41
CA ARG A 108 -20.83 -19.97 0.95
C ARG A 108 -20.29 -21.36 0.60
N PRO A 109 -21.14 -22.39 0.73
CA PRO A 109 -20.67 -23.75 0.44
C PRO A 109 -20.42 -23.97 -1.06
N ASP A 110 -20.92 -22.96 -1.78
CA ASP A 110 -20.74 -23.06 -3.24
C ASP A 110 -19.29 -22.73 -3.65
N LEU A 111 -18.51 -22.14 -2.77
CA LEU A 111 -17.12 -21.79 -3.15
C LEU A 111 -16.18 -22.94 -2.75
N SER A 112 -15.58 -23.61 -3.77
CA SER A 112 -14.83 -24.85 -3.45
C SER A 112 -13.35 -24.68 -3.80
N GLY A 113 -12.95 -23.37 -4.21
CA GLY A 113 -11.50 -23.18 -4.51
C GLY A 113 -11.14 -23.69 -5.91
N ARG A 114 -12.20 -23.81 -6.81
CA ARG A 114 -11.94 -24.25 -8.20
C ARG A 114 -11.50 -23.05 -9.07
N ARG A 115 -10.65 -23.49 -10.06
CA ARG A 115 -10.16 -22.38 -10.93
C ARG A 115 -11.20 -22.08 -12.02
N GLY A 116 -11.42 -20.79 -12.14
CA GLY A 116 -12.32 -20.37 -13.22
C GLY A 116 -11.57 -20.31 -14.57
N PRO A 117 -12.20 -19.88 -15.63
CA PRO A 117 -11.61 -19.83 -16.98
C PRO A 117 -10.40 -18.88 -17.04
N ASP A 118 -10.31 -17.95 -16.13
CA ASP A 118 -9.19 -16.97 -16.13
C ASP A 118 -8.06 -17.43 -15.21
N GLY A 119 -8.24 -18.73 -14.69
CA GLY A 119 -7.13 -19.31 -13.89
C GLY A 119 -7.17 -18.84 -12.43
N VAL A 120 -8.21 -17.99 -12.01
CA VAL A 120 -8.32 -17.48 -10.62
C VAL A 120 -9.29 -18.40 -9.86
N LEU A 121 -8.93 -18.71 -8.55
CA LEU A 121 -9.83 -19.54 -7.71
C LEU A 121 -11.14 -18.81 -7.43
N ASP A 122 -12.34 -19.54 -7.53
CA ASP A 122 -13.64 -18.90 -7.29
C ASP A 122 -13.67 -18.21 -5.91
N VAL A 123 -12.95 -18.73 -4.91
CA VAL A 123 -12.94 -18.10 -3.58
C VAL A 123 -12.18 -16.77 -3.65
N VAL A 124 -11.10 -16.73 -4.40
CA VAL A 124 -10.34 -15.48 -4.50
C VAL A 124 -11.17 -14.43 -5.26
N ALA A 125 -11.86 -14.86 -6.26
CA ALA A 125 -12.72 -13.90 -6.99
C ALA A 125 -13.82 -13.34 -6.06
N ALA A 126 -14.44 -14.23 -5.31
CA ALA A 126 -15.45 -13.75 -4.36
C ALA A 126 -14.85 -12.81 -3.31
N TYR A 127 -13.68 -13.15 -2.80
CA TYR A 127 -13.01 -12.26 -1.84
C TYR A 127 -12.76 -10.88 -2.44
N ARG A 128 -12.27 -10.83 -3.65
CA ARG A 128 -11.97 -9.52 -4.28
C ARG A 128 -13.25 -8.68 -4.41
N GLN A 129 -14.38 -9.35 -4.71
CA GLN A 129 -15.65 -8.59 -4.78
C GLN A 129 -16.04 -8.04 -3.40
N ASP A 130 -15.91 -8.87 -2.40
CA ASP A 130 -16.25 -8.40 -1.05
C ASP A 130 -15.27 -7.33 -0.55
N LEU A 131 -14.00 -7.48 -0.96
CA LEU A 131 -13.04 -6.41 -0.58
C LEU A 131 -13.45 -5.08 -1.21
N ALA A 132 -13.86 -5.08 -2.44
CA ALA A 132 -14.33 -3.84 -3.08
C ALA A 132 -15.60 -3.31 -2.37
N ALA A 133 -16.50 -4.26 -2.03
CA ALA A 133 -17.72 -3.82 -1.30
C ALA A 133 -17.35 -3.20 0.06
N PHE A 134 -16.41 -3.79 0.71
CA PHE A 134 -15.95 -3.21 1.99
C PHE A 134 -15.48 -1.76 1.80
N LEU A 135 -14.78 -1.49 0.74
CA LEU A 135 -14.23 -0.12 0.55
C LEU A 135 -15.34 0.87 0.24
N ARG A 136 -16.54 0.34 -0.12
CA ARG A 136 -17.64 1.27 -0.47
C ARG A 136 -18.56 1.50 0.72
N GLN A 137 -18.33 0.76 1.74
CA GLN A 137 -19.23 0.91 2.90
C GLN A 137 -18.96 2.23 3.63
N ALA A 138 -19.96 2.69 4.41
CA ALA A 138 -19.79 3.91 5.23
C ALA A 138 -18.71 3.70 6.31
N PRO A 139 -18.09 4.95 6.67
CA PRO A 139 -17.03 4.82 7.66
C PRO A 139 -17.55 4.20 8.98
N ASP A 140 -16.82 3.18 9.43
CA ASP A 140 -17.06 2.58 10.76
C ASP A 140 -15.72 2.32 11.47
N ARG A 141 -15.78 1.47 12.47
CA ARG A 141 -14.54 1.36 13.29
C ARG A 141 -13.40 0.74 12.48
N TYR A 142 -13.64 0.35 11.18
CA TYR A 142 -12.56 -0.23 10.33
C TYR A 142 -12.05 0.80 9.33
N GLU A 143 -12.40 2.06 9.55
CA GLU A 143 -11.98 3.11 8.59
C GLU A 143 -10.46 3.19 8.47
N PRO A 144 -9.69 2.98 9.55
CA PRO A 144 -8.22 3.00 9.37
C PRO A 144 -7.76 2.00 8.31
N LEU A 145 -8.32 0.79 8.37
CA LEU A 145 -7.90 -0.19 7.35
C LEU A 145 -8.32 0.26 5.94
N ARG A 146 -9.58 0.81 5.78
CA ARG A 146 -9.97 1.34 4.45
C ARG A 146 -8.99 2.42 3.98
N ASP A 147 -8.62 3.24 4.93
CA ASP A 147 -7.69 4.32 4.55
C ASP A 147 -6.38 3.74 4.00
N ARG A 148 -5.99 2.70 4.69
CA ARG A 148 -4.76 2.09 4.17
C ARG A 148 -4.96 1.57 2.75
N PHE A 149 -6.08 0.91 2.48
CA PHE A 149 -6.32 0.36 1.13
C PHE A 149 -6.49 1.47 0.09
N ARG A 150 -7.08 2.60 0.50
CA ARG A 150 -7.37 3.66 -0.49
C ARG A 150 -6.10 4.39 -0.91
N ASN A 151 -4.98 4.08 -0.20
CA ASN A 151 -3.74 4.81 -0.56
C ASN A 151 -2.79 3.88 -1.31
N MET A 152 -3.39 2.71 -1.82
CA MET A 152 -2.50 1.81 -2.59
C MET A 152 -2.33 2.34 -4.02
N PRO A 153 -1.15 2.09 -4.64
CA PRO A 153 -0.88 2.57 -6.00
C PRO A 153 -1.87 1.99 -7.01
N ASN A 154 -2.23 2.73 -8.09
CA ASN A 154 -2.95 2.26 -9.29
C ASN A 154 -4.45 2.15 -9.03
N LEU A 155 -4.83 2.52 -7.72
CA LEU A 155 -6.29 2.50 -7.49
C LEU A 155 -6.99 3.56 -8.34
N VAL A 156 -6.30 4.60 -8.69
CA VAL A 156 -6.91 5.74 -9.42
C VAL A 156 -7.11 5.36 -10.90
N ARG A 157 -6.37 4.33 -11.35
CA ARG A 157 -6.43 3.97 -12.78
C ARG A 157 -7.47 2.89 -13.02
N GLY A 158 -8.18 2.47 -11.84
CA GLY A 158 -9.29 1.52 -12.03
C GLY A 158 -8.77 0.09 -12.23
N ASP A 159 -7.33 -0.07 -12.15
CA ASP A 159 -6.68 -1.40 -12.12
C ASP A 159 -6.26 -1.76 -10.68
N TYR A 160 -6.83 -3.01 -10.16
CA TYR A 160 -6.65 -3.15 -8.69
C TYR A 160 -5.75 -4.34 -8.39
N PRO A 161 -4.68 -4.57 -9.13
CA PRO A 161 -3.84 -5.73 -8.82
C PRO A 161 -3.10 -5.56 -7.49
N ASP A 162 -2.80 -4.33 -7.21
CA ASP A 162 -2.09 -4.10 -5.94
C ASP A 162 -3.04 -4.22 -4.74
N LEU A 163 -4.26 -3.67 -4.98
CA LEU A 163 -5.26 -3.83 -3.89
C LEU A 163 -5.52 -5.32 -3.60
N TYR A 164 -5.63 -6.07 -4.74
CA TYR A 164 -6.00 -7.49 -4.51
C TYR A 164 -4.80 -8.27 -3.97
N HIS A 165 -3.67 -8.01 -4.55
CA HIS A 165 -2.49 -8.70 -4.01
C HIS A 165 -2.27 -8.39 -2.53
N PHE A 166 -2.40 -7.13 -2.33
CA PHE A 166 -2.20 -6.74 -0.91
C PHE A 166 -3.27 -7.37 0.00
N GLY A 167 -4.56 -7.25 -0.37
CA GLY A 167 -5.66 -7.82 0.45
C GLY A 167 -5.49 -9.34 0.62
N GLU A 168 -4.83 -10.02 -0.30
CA GLU A 168 -4.74 -11.50 -0.26
C GLU A 168 -3.50 -11.95 0.50
N ALA A 169 -2.51 -11.14 0.46
CA ALA A 169 -1.25 -11.72 1.00
C ALA A 169 -0.84 -10.99 2.29
N ASP A 170 -1.42 -9.82 2.50
CA ASP A 170 -0.79 -9.06 3.61
C ASP A 170 -1.84 -8.79 4.71
N LEU A 171 -3.09 -9.27 4.48
CA LEU A 171 -4.14 -8.92 5.44
C LEU A 171 -3.82 -9.51 6.82
N ILE A 172 -3.25 -10.72 6.85
CA ILE A 172 -2.96 -11.34 8.17
C ILE A 172 -1.94 -10.50 8.93
N GLU A 173 -0.85 -10.21 8.29
CA GLU A 173 0.13 -9.40 9.03
C GLU A 173 -0.43 -8.00 9.34
N MET A 174 -1.34 -7.47 8.58
CA MET A 174 -1.88 -6.11 8.83
C MET A 174 -2.79 -6.12 10.07
N THR A 175 -3.36 -7.20 10.24
CA THR A 175 -4.31 -7.22 11.36
C THR A 175 -3.67 -7.92 12.57
N GLY A 176 -2.31 -8.27 12.34
CA GLY A 176 -1.65 -9.01 13.44
C GLY A 176 -2.37 -10.32 13.76
N ALA A 177 -3.20 -10.75 12.76
CA ALA A 177 -4.01 -11.98 12.88
C ALA A 177 -5.05 -11.84 14.00
N ASP A 178 -5.51 -10.62 14.16
CA ASP A 178 -6.60 -10.38 15.13
C ASP A 178 -7.93 -10.24 14.36
N LEU A 179 -8.84 -11.17 14.70
CA LEU A 179 -10.09 -11.21 13.91
C LEU A 179 -10.93 -9.95 14.14
N ASP A 180 -10.74 -9.32 15.33
CA ASP A 180 -11.52 -8.09 15.61
C ASP A 180 -11.09 -6.95 14.67
N LEU A 181 -9.95 -7.14 14.09
CA LEU A 181 -9.49 -6.04 13.20
C LEU A 181 -9.81 -6.39 11.75
N VAL A 182 -10.44 -7.59 11.53
CA VAL A 182 -10.90 -7.94 10.16
C VAL A 182 -12.37 -7.52 10.00
N PRO A 183 -12.65 -6.81 8.94
CA PRO A 183 -14.04 -6.39 8.76
C PRO A 183 -14.98 -7.59 8.56
N PRO A 184 -16.21 -7.45 9.05
CA PRO A 184 -17.17 -8.57 9.05
C PRO A 184 -17.35 -9.17 7.66
N ILE A 185 -17.39 -8.38 6.64
CA ILE A 185 -17.68 -8.91 5.30
C ILE A 185 -16.51 -9.79 4.82
N LEU A 186 -15.30 -9.63 5.42
CA LEU A 186 -14.15 -10.41 4.93
C LEU A 186 -13.81 -11.54 5.92
N ARG A 187 -14.43 -11.55 7.05
CA ARG A 187 -14.01 -12.41 8.17
C ARG A 187 -14.20 -13.88 7.79
N LYS A 188 -15.21 -14.14 7.04
CA LYS A 188 -15.51 -15.54 6.71
C LYS A 188 -14.36 -16.20 5.91
N TYR A 189 -13.49 -15.40 5.36
CA TYR A 189 -12.41 -15.98 4.52
C TYR A 189 -11.18 -16.32 5.36
N VAL A 190 -11.12 -15.78 6.58
CA VAL A 190 -9.80 -15.94 7.23
C VAL A 190 -10.02 -16.51 8.64
N GLN A 191 -11.28 -16.63 9.06
CA GLN A 191 -11.57 -16.90 10.49
C GLN A 191 -11.08 -18.31 10.87
N SER A 192 -10.90 -19.23 9.83
CA SER A 192 -10.40 -20.57 10.17
C SER A 192 -8.89 -20.55 10.42
N PHE A 193 -8.28 -19.49 9.89
CA PHE A 193 -6.82 -19.40 10.11
C PHE A 193 -6.50 -18.55 11.33
N TYR A 194 -7.28 -17.53 11.70
CA TYR A 194 -6.96 -16.56 12.78
C TYR A 194 -7.31 -17.19 14.14
N GLY A 195 -6.42 -16.92 15.11
CA GLY A 195 -6.61 -17.39 16.50
C GLY A 195 -7.33 -16.34 17.34
N PRO A 196 -7.60 -16.61 18.68
CA PRO A 196 -8.44 -15.77 19.56
C PRO A 196 -7.74 -14.45 19.93
N ALA A 197 -6.34 -14.44 19.68
CA ALA A 197 -5.62 -13.19 20.01
C ALA A 197 -4.62 -12.87 18.90
N GLY A 198 -4.46 -11.51 18.72
CA GLY A 198 -3.63 -11.00 17.60
C GLY A 198 -2.13 -11.04 17.93
N LEU A 199 -1.44 -10.15 17.48
CA LEU A 199 0.03 -10.03 17.57
C LEU A 199 0.52 -10.27 19.01
N GLY A 200 1.32 -11.41 19.21
CA GLY A 200 1.95 -11.71 20.51
C GLY A 200 0.90 -11.96 21.60
N GLY A 201 -0.42 -12.29 21.17
CA GLY A 201 -1.44 -12.62 22.21
C GLY A 201 -2.24 -11.39 22.64
N ARG A 202 -1.99 -10.32 21.96
CA ARG A 202 -2.74 -9.11 22.37
C ARG A 202 -4.17 -9.16 21.83
N ASP A 203 -5.09 -8.70 22.60
CA ASP A 203 -6.53 -8.74 22.23
C ASP A 203 -7.02 -7.32 21.90
N PHE A 204 -6.73 -6.99 20.69
CA PHE A 204 -7.26 -5.67 20.29
C PHE A 204 -8.80 -5.71 20.20
N LYS A 205 -9.41 -4.56 20.68
CA LYS A 205 -10.89 -4.50 20.60
C LYS A 205 -11.33 -3.98 19.23
N ASP A 206 -10.55 -3.14 18.67
CA ASP A 206 -10.83 -2.54 17.35
C ASP A 206 -9.61 -1.74 16.88
N TRP A 207 -9.76 -1.12 15.75
CA TRP A 207 -8.58 -0.44 15.16
C TRP A 207 -8.16 0.76 16.01
N PRO A 208 -9.08 1.62 16.54
CA PRO A 208 -8.60 2.72 17.38
C PRO A 208 -7.78 2.22 18.58
N ASP A 209 -8.22 1.12 19.17
CA ASP A 209 -7.42 0.54 20.28
C ASP A 209 -6.02 0.12 19.78
N ALA A 210 -5.89 -0.49 18.58
CA ALA A 210 -4.58 -0.93 18.04
C ALA A 210 -3.70 0.28 17.71
N LEU A 211 -4.28 1.24 17.10
CA LEU A 211 -3.47 2.43 16.74
C LEU A 211 -3.08 3.23 17.97
N GLY A 212 -4.05 3.34 18.93
CA GLY A 212 -3.66 3.98 20.22
C GLY A 212 -2.47 3.27 20.87
N TRP A 213 -2.52 1.90 20.87
CA TRP A 213 -1.38 1.09 21.37
C TRP A 213 -0.09 1.43 20.61
N TRP A 214 -0.19 1.51 19.33
CA TRP A 214 1.00 1.86 18.51
C TRP A 214 1.57 3.22 18.92
N ASN A 215 0.70 4.17 19.21
CA ASN A 215 1.18 5.52 19.57
C ASN A 215 1.91 5.52 20.92
N GLY A 216 1.60 4.50 21.72
CA GLY A 216 2.20 4.49 23.08
C GLY A 216 3.49 3.65 23.11
N LEU A 217 3.96 3.05 21.92
CA LEU A 217 5.15 2.18 21.95
C LEU A 217 6.44 3.01 22.00
N SER A 218 7.47 2.45 22.70
CA SER A 218 8.81 3.04 22.57
C SER A 218 9.36 2.91 21.15
N ALA A 219 10.44 3.65 20.86
CA ALA A 219 11.01 3.59 19.50
C ALA A 219 11.41 2.15 19.12
N ASP A 220 11.97 1.42 20.05
CA ASP A 220 12.40 0.05 19.74
C ASP A 220 11.19 -0.88 19.52
N ASP A 221 10.20 -0.78 20.44
CA ASP A 221 8.99 -1.60 20.24
C ASP A 221 8.25 -1.23 18.94
N ARG A 222 8.24 -0.02 18.71
CA ARG A 222 7.54 0.40 17.48
C ARG A 222 8.26 -0.14 16.24
N ARG A 223 9.57 -0.12 16.25
CA ARG A 223 10.33 -0.69 15.11
C ARG A 223 9.95 -2.16 14.89
N ILE A 224 9.99 -2.92 16.06
CA ILE A 224 9.67 -4.36 15.92
C ILE A 224 8.21 -4.52 15.48
N ALA A 225 7.33 -3.87 16.21
CA ALA A 225 5.90 -3.99 15.83
C ALA A 225 5.67 -3.59 14.37
N GLY A 226 6.42 -2.50 13.94
CA GLY A 226 6.26 -2.05 12.55
C GLY A 226 6.64 -3.14 11.54
N GLU A 227 7.55 -3.91 11.90
CA GLU A 227 7.98 -4.97 10.97
C GLU A 227 7.00 -6.14 10.96
N LEU A 228 6.22 -6.27 12.08
CA LEU A 228 5.39 -7.48 12.18
C LEU A 228 3.92 -7.14 11.90
N PHE A 229 3.42 -5.89 12.24
CA PHE A 229 1.99 -5.54 12.29
C PHE A 229 1.67 -4.51 11.21
N GLY A 230 2.38 -4.48 10.10
CA GLY A 230 2.24 -3.68 8.87
C GLY A 230 1.67 -2.28 9.16
N LEU A 231 1.68 -1.70 10.45
CA LEU A 231 0.99 -0.44 10.78
C LEU A 231 1.73 0.76 10.17
N PRO A 232 3.05 0.62 10.05
CA PRO A 232 3.77 1.79 9.53
C PRO A 232 3.24 2.19 8.14
N HIS A 233 2.48 1.38 7.51
CA HIS A 233 2.02 1.74 6.16
C HIS A 233 0.65 2.44 6.21
N PHE A 234 0.12 2.63 7.46
CA PHE A 234 -1.14 3.40 7.60
C PHE A 234 -0.85 4.90 7.58
N PRO A 235 -1.77 5.64 7.17
CA PRO A 235 -1.63 7.09 7.38
C PRO A 235 -1.67 7.46 8.87
N LEU A 236 -0.58 7.21 9.58
CA LEU A 236 -0.55 7.22 11.06
C LEU A 236 -0.75 8.65 11.57
N GLU A 237 -0.38 9.63 10.80
CA GLU A 237 -0.58 11.01 11.27
C GLU A 237 -2.06 11.30 11.54
N ARG A 238 -2.94 10.71 10.79
CA ARG A 238 -4.39 10.99 10.97
C ARG A 238 -4.91 10.40 12.29
N TRP A 239 -4.07 9.50 12.77
CA TRP A 239 -4.62 8.81 13.96
C TRP A 239 -3.73 9.06 15.18
N SER A 240 -2.95 10.05 15.13
CA SER A 240 -1.92 10.26 16.18
C SER A 240 -2.56 10.81 17.46
N SER A 241 -3.83 11.30 17.33
CA SER A 241 -4.47 11.90 18.52
C SER A 241 -5.17 10.84 19.36
N LEU A 242 -5.21 9.60 18.82
CA LEU A 242 -5.87 8.55 19.63
C LEU A 242 -5.12 8.32 20.94
N ARG A 243 -5.94 8.11 21.99
CA ARG A 243 -5.35 7.92 23.32
C ARG A 243 -4.60 6.59 23.39
N SER A 244 -3.39 6.75 24.02
CA SER A 244 -2.59 5.51 24.21
C SER A 244 -3.01 4.79 25.49
N PRO A 245 -3.18 3.48 25.34
CA PRO A 245 -3.49 2.76 26.58
C PRO A 245 -2.32 2.77 27.57
N SER A 246 -2.64 2.73 28.91
CA SER A 246 -1.56 2.63 29.92
C SER A 246 -0.79 1.32 29.76
N GLY A 247 0.67 1.47 29.72
CA GLY A 247 1.51 0.24 29.68
C GLY A 247 1.68 -0.29 28.26
N ALA A 248 1.56 0.61 27.26
CA ALA A 248 1.76 0.15 25.87
C ALA A 248 3.18 -0.42 25.68
N GLY A 249 3.28 -1.76 25.41
CA GLY A 249 4.59 -2.39 25.10
C GLY A 249 4.37 -3.73 24.38
N LEU A 250 5.53 -4.08 23.78
CA LEU A 250 5.47 -5.43 23.18
C LEU A 250 5.69 -6.50 24.28
N PRO A 251 4.90 -7.57 24.12
CA PRO A 251 5.18 -8.66 25.07
C PRO A 251 6.64 -9.15 24.96
N PRO A 252 7.31 -9.36 26.13
CA PRO A 252 8.72 -9.77 26.14
C PRO A 252 8.95 -11.01 25.26
N GLN A 253 8.04 -11.87 25.31
CA GLN A 253 8.23 -13.10 24.48
C GLN A 253 8.29 -12.73 22.98
N LEU A 254 7.45 -11.85 22.57
CA LEU A 254 7.50 -11.43 21.16
C LEU A 254 8.83 -10.75 20.82
N THR A 255 9.32 -9.93 21.72
CA THR A 255 10.64 -9.28 21.46
C THR A 255 11.74 -10.33 21.32
N ARG A 256 11.64 -11.35 22.12
CA ARG A 256 12.69 -12.38 22.08
C ARG A 256 12.62 -13.17 20.77
N VAL A 257 11.39 -13.50 20.41
CA VAL A 257 11.27 -14.28 19.16
C VAL A 257 11.77 -13.45 17.98
N TYR A 258 11.39 -12.21 17.96
CA TYR A 258 11.86 -11.37 16.84
C TYR A 258 13.38 -11.22 16.85
N GLN A 259 13.95 -10.98 17.96
CA GLN A 259 15.42 -10.84 18.01
C GLN A 259 16.10 -12.13 17.55
N ARG A 260 15.49 -13.26 17.91
CA ARG A 260 16.09 -14.53 17.46
C ARG A 260 16.03 -14.63 15.93
N GLU A 261 14.88 -14.13 15.36
CA GLU A 261 14.81 -14.18 13.88
C GLU A 261 15.83 -13.24 13.23
N GLU A 262 16.12 -12.07 13.83
CA GLU A 262 17.17 -11.17 13.29
C GLU A 262 18.55 -11.83 13.37
N GLN A 263 18.81 -12.47 14.52
CA GLN A 263 20.12 -13.15 14.66
C GLN A 263 20.23 -14.31 13.65
N GLN A 264 19.11 -14.99 13.49
CA GLN A 264 19.14 -16.11 12.53
C GLN A 264 19.45 -15.61 11.11
N ARG A 265 18.99 -14.47 10.73
CA ARG A 265 19.29 -13.95 9.38
C ARG A 265 20.81 -13.78 9.19
N LEU A 266 21.54 -13.36 10.23
CA LEU A 266 23.02 -13.28 10.11
C LEU A 266 23.62 -14.69 9.97
N ILE A 267 23.04 -15.61 10.76
CA ILE A 267 23.60 -16.97 10.70
C ILE A 267 23.34 -17.58 9.32
N ASP A 268 22.10 -17.33 8.80
CA ASP A 268 21.78 -17.87 7.47
C ASP A 268 22.68 -17.25 6.39
N PHE A 269 22.88 -15.93 6.59
CA PHE A 269 23.76 -15.26 5.62
C PHE A 269 25.15 -15.91 5.61
N ALA A 270 25.72 -16.19 6.77
CA ALA A 270 27.09 -16.74 6.85
C ALA A 270 27.13 -18.17 6.30
N SER A 271 26.07 -18.91 6.49
CA SER A 271 26.10 -20.34 6.11
C SER A 271 25.86 -20.49 4.60
N GLN A 272 25.32 -19.43 4.00
CA GLN A 272 24.88 -19.70 2.61
C GLN A 272 25.67 -18.83 1.63
N LEU A 273 26.52 -17.96 2.14
CA LEU A 273 27.17 -16.95 1.27
C LEU A 273 27.99 -17.65 0.19
N ASP A 274 28.64 -18.73 0.48
CA ASP A 274 29.50 -19.41 -0.54
C ASP A 274 28.63 -20.07 -1.61
N LEU A 275 27.49 -20.59 -1.15
CA LEU A 275 26.55 -21.20 -2.12
C LEU A 275 26.00 -20.15 -3.10
N VAL A 276 25.76 -19.00 -2.55
CA VAL A 276 25.20 -17.93 -3.40
C VAL A 276 26.28 -17.46 -4.39
N LYS A 277 27.53 -17.60 -3.97
CA LYS A 277 28.62 -17.09 -4.84
C LYS A 277 28.93 -18.08 -5.96
N GLU A 278 28.78 -19.41 -5.79
CA GLU A 278 29.20 -20.50 -6.71
C GLU A 278 28.14 -20.70 -7.80
N ARG A 279 26.94 -20.13 -7.84
CA ARG A 279 25.92 -20.36 -8.89
C ARG A 279 26.04 -19.27 -9.97
N GLU A 280 27.01 -19.39 -10.95
CA GLU A 280 27.27 -18.70 -12.23
C GLU A 280 26.02 -18.00 -12.76
N SER A 281 24.79 -17.66 -11.92
CA SER A 281 23.56 -16.89 -12.20
C SER A 281 23.05 -16.21 -10.93
N GLY A 282 23.83 -15.91 -9.83
CA GLY A 282 23.40 -15.16 -8.64
C GLY A 282 22.76 -13.80 -9.03
N ALA A 283 22.51 -13.57 -10.42
CA ALA A 283 21.90 -12.29 -10.86
C ALA A 283 20.49 -12.54 -11.40
N ALA A 284 19.93 -13.76 -11.35
CA ALA A 284 18.53 -13.91 -11.80
C ALA A 284 17.85 -15.01 -10.97
N ASP A 285 16.65 -14.57 -10.25
CA ASP A 285 15.87 -15.58 -9.50
C ASP A 285 15.11 -16.50 -10.47
N ALA A 286 14.43 -17.63 -9.95
CA ALA A 286 13.58 -18.67 -10.59
C ALA A 286 12.57 -18.05 -11.56
N THR A 287 12.46 -16.58 -11.58
CA THR A 287 11.50 -15.90 -12.46
C THR A 287 12.24 -15.07 -13.50
N GLY A 288 13.63 -15.24 -13.58
CA GLY A 288 14.33 -14.59 -14.72
C GLY A 288 14.59 -13.10 -14.46
N ILE A 289 14.44 -12.51 -13.09
CA ILE A 289 14.67 -11.06 -12.85
C ILE A 289 16.14 -10.86 -12.45
N ASN A 290 16.91 -9.98 -13.29
CA ASN A 290 18.30 -9.50 -13.06
C ASN A 290 18.46 -8.87 -11.66
N ARG A 291 19.08 -9.53 -10.61
CA ARG A 291 19.48 -9.04 -9.27
C ARG A 291 20.82 -8.30 -9.32
N GLY A 292 20.79 -7.22 -9.84
CA GLY A 292 21.82 -6.22 -10.18
C GLY A 292 22.32 -5.49 -8.91
N PHE A 293 23.20 -4.82 -8.65
CA PHE A 293 23.87 -3.99 -7.64
C PHE A 293 22.88 -3.49 -6.58
N GLU A 294 21.68 -2.95 -6.95
CA GLU A 294 20.74 -2.39 -5.93
C GLU A 294 20.32 -3.47 -4.92
N PHE A 295 20.17 -4.55 -5.50
CA PHE A 295 19.80 -5.65 -4.56
C PHE A 295 20.92 -5.90 -3.55
N TRP A 296 22.19 -6.27 -4.07
CA TRP A 296 23.31 -6.62 -3.17
C TRP A 296 23.65 -5.44 -2.24
N ARG A 297 23.63 -4.32 -2.80
CA ARG A 297 23.88 -3.17 -1.89
C ARG A 297 22.84 -3.12 -0.76
N GLY A 298 21.55 -3.25 -1.06
CA GLY A 298 20.50 -3.25 -0.02
C GLY A 298 20.68 -4.42 0.96
N TYR A 299 20.80 -5.58 0.45
CA TYR A 299 20.95 -6.79 1.29
C TYR A 299 22.15 -6.67 2.23
N LEU A 300 23.36 -6.31 1.69
CA LEU A 300 24.57 -6.21 2.56
C LEU A 300 24.44 -5.06 3.55
N ASN A 301 23.77 -3.95 3.12
CA ASN A 301 23.53 -2.90 4.14
C ASN A 301 22.67 -3.42 5.29
N GLU A 302 21.70 -4.24 4.92
CA GLU A 302 20.87 -4.81 6.00
C GLU A 302 21.72 -5.70 6.93
N MET A 303 22.54 -6.60 6.34
CA MET A 303 23.39 -7.47 7.19
C MET A 303 24.36 -6.63 8.03
N ARG A 304 24.97 -5.59 7.43
CA ARG A 304 25.85 -4.71 8.24
C ARG A 304 25.07 -4.11 9.43
N ASP A 305 23.80 -3.64 9.19
CA ASP A 305 23.02 -3.04 10.29
C ASP A 305 22.70 -4.09 11.35
N LEU A 306 22.35 -5.30 10.92
CA LEU A 306 22.06 -6.34 11.92
C LEU A 306 23.32 -6.69 12.72
N HIS A 307 24.47 -6.71 12.02
CA HIS A 307 25.72 -6.99 12.76
C HIS A 307 26.03 -5.88 13.76
N LYS A 308 25.71 -4.62 13.45
CA LYS A 308 25.90 -3.53 14.45
C LYS A 308 25.02 -3.77 15.68
N ARG A 309 23.87 -4.29 15.38
CA ARG A 309 22.92 -4.45 16.51
C ARG A 309 23.27 -5.69 17.33
N TYR A 310 23.77 -6.78 16.64
CA TYR A 310 24.11 -8.02 17.34
C TYR A 310 25.55 -8.40 17.00
N PRO A 311 26.59 -7.73 17.55
CA PRO A 311 27.99 -7.84 17.11
C PRO A 311 28.60 -9.19 17.49
N GLY A 312 27.91 -10.03 18.39
CA GLY A 312 28.54 -11.28 18.87
C GLY A 312 27.95 -12.51 18.17
N VAL A 313 26.96 -12.30 17.35
CA VAL A 313 26.18 -13.46 16.86
C VAL A 313 27.05 -14.27 15.88
N LEU A 314 27.68 -13.59 14.97
CA LEU A 314 28.47 -14.35 13.97
C LEU A 314 29.67 -15.03 14.63
N ARG A 315 30.25 -14.38 15.60
CA ARG A 315 31.44 -14.98 16.26
C ARG A 315 31.03 -16.16 17.13
N ALA A 316 29.86 -16.12 17.62
CA ALA A 316 29.40 -17.16 18.58
C ALA A 316 29.13 -18.48 17.83
N THR A 317 28.94 -18.38 16.45
CA THR A 317 28.69 -19.65 15.74
C THR A 317 29.94 -20.54 15.78
N GLY A 318 31.16 -19.94 15.96
CA GLY A 318 32.42 -20.73 16.07
C GLY A 318 32.92 -21.13 14.68
N ALA A 319 32.10 -20.82 13.66
CA ALA A 319 32.54 -21.15 12.29
C ALA A 319 33.53 -20.11 11.75
N ARG A 320 34.64 -20.64 11.28
CA ARG A 320 35.71 -19.75 10.78
C ARG A 320 35.16 -18.75 9.75
N GLU A 321 34.30 -19.23 8.91
CA GLU A 321 33.72 -18.34 7.88
C GLU A 321 32.90 -17.22 8.52
N ALA A 322 32.06 -17.51 9.41
CA ALA A 322 31.23 -16.50 10.11
C ALA A 322 32.12 -15.45 10.80
N GLN A 323 33.21 -15.89 11.41
CA GLN A 323 34.11 -14.92 12.07
C GLN A 323 34.76 -14.00 11.03
N ALA A 324 35.13 -14.57 9.96
CA ALA A 324 35.74 -13.73 8.89
C ALA A 324 34.72 -12.72 8.36
N ILE A 325 33.51 -13.14 8.17
CA ILE A 325 32.47 -12.18 7.72
C ILE A 325 32.29 -11.07 8.76
N ALA A 326 32.27 -11.47 10.02
CA ALA A 326 32.14 -10.43 11.07
C ALA A 326 33.26 -9.40 10.96
N GLU A 327 34.45 -9.87 10.74
CA GLU A 327 35.58 -8.93 10.62
C GLU A 327 35.39 -8.01 9.41
N ALA A 328 34.97 -8.54 8.33
CA ALA A 328 34.71 -7.69 7.14
C ALA A 328 33.64 -6.64 7.42
N LEU A 329 32.56 -7.04 7.99
CA LEU A 329 31.50 -6.05 8.29
C LEU A 329 32.01 -4.98 9.26
N ASP A 330 32.85 -5.38 10.29
CA ASP A 330 33.45 -4.35 11.18
C ASP A 330 34.26 -3.34 10.37
N PHE A 331 34.91 -3.84 9.42
CA PHE A 331 35.70 -2.92 8.58
C PHE A 331 34.78 -1.90 7.89
N TYR A 332 33.73 -2.36 7.24
CA TYR A 332 32.88 -1.43 6.50
C TYR A 332 32.10 -0.50 7.44
N ILE A 333 31.83 -1.00 8.60
CA ILE A 333 31.21 -0.09 9.59
C ILE A 333 32.19 1.04 9.94
N SER A 334 33.46 0.79 9.98
CA SER A 334 34.45 1.79 10.40
C SER A 334 34.66 2.85 9.32
N ILE A 335 34.23 2.57 8.06
CA ILE A 335 34.58 3.57 7.02
C ILE A 335 33.29 4.14 6.42
N GLU A 336 32.11 3.81 6.93
CA GLU A 336 30.80 4.18 6.36
C GLU A 336 30.65 5.71 6.25
N GLY A 337 31.19 6.46 7.22
CA GLY A 337 30.94 7.93 7.26
C GLY A 337 32.07 8.70 6.56
N LEU A 338 32.99 8.03 5.94
CA LEU A 338 34.16 8.74 5.37
C LEU A 338 33.86 9.10 3.90
N ASP A 339 34.64 10.17 3.38
CA ASP A 339 34.46 10.53 1.95
C ASP A 339 35.04 9.42 1.03
N ALA A 340 34.67 9.45 -0.30
CA ALA A 340 34.97 8.35 -1.23
C ALA A 340 36.47 8.11 -1.33
N THR A 341 37.27 9.21 -1.35
CA THR A 341 38.74 9.04 -1.49
C THR A 341 39.30 8.30 -0.27
N THR A 342 38.82 8.69 0.85
CA THR A 342 39.33 8.05 2.08
C THR A 342 38.84 6.60 2.15
N GLN A 343 37.63 6.31 1.68
CA GLN A 343 37.17 4.91 1.67
C GLN A 343 38.04 4.05 0.76
N VAL A 344 38.48 4.64 -0.33
CA VAL A 344 39.36 3.89 -1.26
C VAL A 344 40.68 3.55 -0.57
N ASP A 345 41.30 4.58 0.05
CA ASP A 345 42.59 4.33 0.71
C ASP A 345 42.47 3.24 1.78
N ARG A 346 41.40 3.26 2.53
CA ARG A 346 41.26 2.26 3.61
C ARG A 346 40.94 0.88 3.02
N TYR A 347 40.18 0.89 2.02
CA TYR A 347 39.86 -0.41 1.36
C TYR A 347 41.12 -1.06 0.81
N ARG A 348 42.04 -0.34 0.16
CA ARG A 348 43.27 -0.92 -0.43
C ARG A 348 44.17 -1.53 0.66
N VAL A 349 44.11 -0.98 1.81
CA VAL A 349 45.00 -1.48 2.88
C VAL A 349 44.37 -2.75 3.48
N SER A 350 43.06 -2.97 3.20
CA SER A 350 42.39 -4.03 3.98
C SER A 350 41.99 -5.18 3.03
N ILE A 351 42.57 -5.22 1.87
CA ILE A 351 42.10 -6.17 0.83
C ILE A 351 42.49 -7.59 1.26
N SER A 352 43.51 -7.72 2.17
CA SER A 352 43.91 -9.09 2.57
C SER A 352 42.99 -9.64 3.66
N THR A 353 42.05 -8.76 4.09
CA THR A 353 41.10 -9.24 5.10
C THR A 353 39.99 -10.05 4.39
N PRO A 354 39.76 -11.37 4.88
CA PRO A 354 38.74 -12.19 4.22
C PRO A 354 37.40 -11.45 4.10
N TYR A 355 36.73 -11.57 2.75
CA TYR A 355 35.37 -11.13 2.39
C TYR A 355 35.31 -9.61 2.19
N VAL A 356 36.43 -8.84 2.64
CA VAL A 356 36.41 -7.40 2.31
C VAL A 356 36.29 -7.21 0.79
N THR A 357 36.82 -8.07 0.03
CA THR A 357 36.76 -7.92 -1.45
C THR A 357 35.45 -8.49 -1.99
N ASP A 358 34.72 -9.19 -1.11
CA ASP A 358 33.40 -9.72 -1.55
C ASP A 358 32.28 -8.72 -1.27
N PHE A 359 32.49 -7.61 -0.55
CA PHE A 359 31.38 -6.72 -0.14
C PHE A 359 31.64 -5.30 -0.62
N PRO A 360 32.24 -5.15 -1.72
CA PRO A 360 32.56 -3.77 -2.14
C PRO A 360 31.29 -2.95 -2.38
N PHE A 361 30.11 -3.60 -2.33
CA PHE A 361 28.85 -2.87 -2.55
C PHE A 361 28.57 -1.91 -1.39
N LEU A 362 29.29 -2.11 -0.37
CA LEU A 362 29.04 -1.24 0.81
C LEU A 362 29.85 0.05 0.72
N LEU A 363 30.62 0.21 -0.38
CA LEU A 363 31.38 1.46 -0.55
C LEU A 363 30.49 2.51 -1.23
N LYS A 364 30.97 3.76 -1.11
CA LYS A 364 30.26 4.82 -1.86
C LYS A 364 30.50 4.64 -3.37
N SER A 365 29.48 5.19 -4.16
CA SER A 365 29.49 4.94 -5.62
C SER A 365 30.81 5.43 -6.26
N ARG A 366 31.32 6.59 -5.86
CA ARG A 366 32.59 7.11 -6.44
C ARG A 366 33.78 6.24 -6.01
N ALA A 367 33.74 5.79 -4.79
CA ALA A 367 34.82 4.85 -4.38
C ALA A 367 34.80 3.57 -5.24
N LEU A 368 33.68 3.08 -5.58
CA LEU A 368 33.57 1.86 -6.41
C LEU A 368 34.15 2.08 -7.79
N VAL A 369 33.83 3.29 -8.37
CA VAL A 369 34.34 3.58 -9.73
C VAL A 369 35.86 3.68 -9.70
N GLU A 370 36.34 4.37 -8.72
CA GLU A 370 37.81 4.53 -8.65
C GLU A 370 38.51 3.18 -8.49
N LEU A 371 37.92 2.31 -7.85
CA LEU A 371 38.63 1.04 -7.51
C LEU A 371 38.42 0.01 -8.62
N PHE A 372 37.31 0.04 -9.32
CA PHE A 372 37.01 -1.21 -10.07
C PHE A 372 36.72 -0.86 -11.52
N ALA A 373 36.60 0.36 -11.94
CA ALA A 373 36.17 0.73 -13.31
C ALA A 373 37.29 0.43 -14.31
N GLN A 374 38.58 0.38 -13.83
CA GLN A 374 39.69 0.19 -14.76
C GLN A 374 40.24 -1.23 -14.64
N GLY A 375 39.49 -2.16 -13.97
CA GLY A 375 39.88 -3.59 -13.96
C GLY A 375 41.15 -3.83 -13.12
N GLN A 376 41.51 -2.93 -12.15
CA GLN A 376 42.90 -2.99 -11.63
C GLN A 376 42.90 -3.61 -10.23
N ASP A 377 41.81 -4.42 -9.87
CA ASP A 377 42.13 -5.03 -8.56
C ASP A 377 41.89 -6.54 -8.63
N ALA A 378 42.99 -7.33 -9.12
CA ALA A 378 43.23 -8.76 -9.41
C ALA A 378 43.10 -9.61 -8.14
N GLN A 379 42.46 -8.96 -6.91
CA GLN A 379 42.53 -9.87 -5.74
C GLN A 379 41.13 -10.13 -5.19
N ALA A 380 39.98 -9.86 -5.98
CA ALA A 380 38.61 -10.26 -5.60
C ALA A 380 38.18 -11.51 -6.39
N ASP A 381 37.30 -12.40 -5.70
CA ASP A 381 36.71 -13.55 -6.43
C ASP A 381 36.29 -13.16 -7.86
N PRO A 382 36.72 -13.88 -8.95
CA PRO A 382 36.51 -13.60 -10.39
C PRO A 382 35.03 -13.30 -10.69
N GLY A 383 34.02 -13.95 -10.00
CA GLY A 383 32.56 -13.67 -10.15
C GLY A 383 32.15 -12.32 -9.58
N THR A 384 32.68 -11.91 -8.39
CA THR A 384 32.44 -10.60 -7.74
C THR A 384 33.16 -9.48 -8.50
N LEU A 385 34.29 -9.76 -9.08
CA LEU A 385 35.07 -8.76 -9.85
C LEU A 385 34.41 -8.52 -11.20
N GLU A 386 33.90 -9.64 -11.78
CA GLU A 386 33.15 -9.46 -13.04
C GLU A 386 31.85 -8.68 -12.80
N LEU A 387 31.07 -8.96 -11.74
CA LEU A 387 29.80 -8.26 -11.42
C LEU A 387 30.07 -6.82 -10.94
N VAL A 388 30.99 -6.63 -10.03
CA VAL A 388 31.29 -5.27 -9.49
C VAL A 388 32.06 -4.46 -10.55
N GLY A 389 32.94 -5.16 -11.27
CA GLY A 389 33.69 -4.50 -12.36
C GLY A 389 32.75 -4.06 -13.49
N GLY A 390 31.84 -5.03 -14.01
CA GLY A 390 30.79 -4.64 -15.00
C GLY A 390 29.97 -3.45 -14.54
N TYR A 391 29.63 -3.41 -13.36
CA TYR A 391 28.82 -2.28 -12.83
C TYR A 391 29.67 -1.01 -12.67
N ALA A 392 30.84 -1.18 -11.98
CA ALA A 392 31.71 0.01 -11.82
C ALA A 392 31.95 0.68 -13.19
N ARG A 393 31.98 -0.19 -14.19
CA ARG A 393 32.15 0.42 -15.54
C ARG A 393 30.88 1.15 -15.95
N ARG A 394 29.77 0.47 -15.68
CA ARG A 394 28.50 1.17 -15.92
C ARG A 394 28.38 2.42 -15.05
N LEU A 395 28.77 2.37 -13.76
CA LEU A 395 28.68 3.52 -12.82
C LEU A 395 29.63 4.63 -13.26
N SER A 396 30.73 4.20 -13.96
CA SER A 396 31.70 5.24 -14.39
C SER A 396 31.04 6.21 -15.36
N ARG A 397 30.24 5.51 -16.18
CA ARG A 397 29.52 6.42 -17.11
C ARG A 397 28.59 7.36 -16.35
N ILE A 398 27.83 6.87 -15.39
CA ILE A 398 26.85 7.71 -14.65
C ILE A 398 27.58 8.77 -13.82
N VAL A 399 28.77 8.39 -13.20
CA VAL A 399 29.54 9.37 -12.39
C VAL A 399 30.05 10.47 -13.33
N ARG A 400 30.41 10.06 -14.55
CA ARG A 400 30.89 11.12 -15.48
C ARG A 400 29.74 12.06 -15.85
N LEU A 401 28.63 11.45 -16.06
CA LEU A 401 27.48 12.32 -16.37
C LEU A 401 27.17 13.25 -15.19
N ALA A 402 27.23 12.64 -14.00
CA ALA A 402 26.96 13.51 -12.81
C ALA A 402 28.01 14.62 -12.70
N ASP A 403 29.28 14.30 -12.98
CA ASP A 403 30.34 15.32 -12.88
C ASP A 403 30.09 16.44 -13.90
N SER A 404 29.67 15.96 -15.08
CA SER A 404 29.43 17.00 -16.10
C SER A 404 28.34 17.98 -15.64
N VAL A 405 27.37 17.49 -14.93
CA VAL A 405 26.31 18.41 -14.44
C VAL A 405 26.89 19.30 -13.34
N LEU A 406 27.69 18.75 -12.44
CA LEU A 406 28.25 19.57 -11.35
C LEU A 406 29.18 20.64 -11.90
N VAL A 407 29.94 20.24 -12.96
CA VAL A 407 30.86 21.24 -13.54
C VAL A 407 30.03 22.36 -14.18
N ALA A 408 28.99 21.97 -14.88
CA ALA A 408 28.14 23.00 -15.48
C ALA A 408 27.44 23.85 -14.42
N SER A 409 27.13 23.20 -13.34
CA SER A 409 26.40 23.96 -12.29
C SER A 409 27.32 24.98 -11.63
N ALA A 410 28.60 24.68 -11.70
CA ALA A 410 29.54 25.65 -11.12
C ALA A 410 29.55 26.96 -11.90
N THR A 411 29.11 26.92 -13.17
CA THR A 411 29.08 28.13 -14.03
C THR A 411 27.74 28.86 -13.89
N GLY A 412 26.72 28.18 -13.29
CA GLY A 412 25.42 28.82 -13.02
C GLY A 412 24.31 27.77 -13.04
N PRO A 413 23.13 28.13 -12.45
CA PRO A 413 22.00 27.21 -12.32
C PRO A 413 21.41 26.83 -13.69
N GLN A 414 21.40 27.71 -14.69
CA GLN A 414 20.79 27.38 -16.00
C GLN A 414 21.69 26.41 -16.78
N ALA A 415 22.99 26.66 -16.63
CA ALA A 415 23.91 25.73 -17.30
C ALA A 415 23.80 24.31 -16.72
N GLY A 416 23.66 24.27 -15.38
CA GLY A 416 23.43 22.95 -14.75
C GLY A 416 22.14 22.29 -15.26
N ALA A 417 21.10 23.06 -15.31
CA ALA A 417 19.80 22.50 -15.76
C ALA A 417 19.90 22.02 -17.21
N ALA A 418 20.46 22.84 -18.06
CA ALA A 418 20.58 22.44 -19.48
C ALA A 418 21.38 21.14 -19.62
N ARG A 419 22.44 21.11 -18.80
CA ARG A 419 23.24 19.87 -18.91
C ARG A 419 22.46 18.67 -18.36
N LEU A 420 21.84 18.83 -17.17
CA LEU A 420 21.04 17.70 -16.65
C LEU A 420 19.97 17.26 -17.67
N GLU A 421 19.39 18.22 -18.33
CA GLU A 421 18.37 17.86 -19.35
C GLU A 421 19.02 17.12 -20.52
N ALA A 422 20.11 17.59 -20.91
CA ALA A 422 20.80 16.90 -22.02
C ALA A 422 21.13 15.45 -21.63
N VAL A 423 21.56 15.32 -20.31
CA VAL A 423 21.86 13.94 -19.87
C VAL A 423 20.57 13.11 -19.90
N PHE A 424 19.57 13.67 -19.39
CA PHE A 424 18.28 12.98 -19.43
C PHE A 424 17.92 12.59 -20.88
N GLY A 425 18.17 13.46 -21.85
CA GLY A 425 17.87 13.17 -23.27
C GLY A 425 18.79 12.07 -23.82
N GLU A 426 19.98 11.91 -23.21
CA GLU A 426 20.90 10.87 -23.71
C GLU A 426 20.49 9.48 -23.22
N LEU A 427 19.64 9.46 -22.12
CA LEU A 427 19.27 8.15 -21.57
C LEU A 427 17.99 7.65 -22.24
N SER A 428 17.94 6.25 -22.51
CA SER A 428 16.65 5.66 -22.93
C SER A 428 15.62 5.66 -21.80
N ASP A 429 14.34 5.43 -22.11
CA ASP A 429 13.31 5.37 -21.05
C ASP A 429 13.65 4.28 -20.02
N ALA A 430 14.13 3.18 -20.51
CA ALA A 430 14.50 2.11 -19.56
C ALA A 430 15.63 2.56 -18.63
N GLU A 431 16.56 3.34 -19.23
CA GLU A 431 17.69 3.80 -18.38
C GLU A 431 17.22 4.87 -17.38
N VAL A 432 16.38 5.69 -17.78
CA VAL A 432 15.86 6.70 -16.84
C VAL A 432 15.16 5.99 -15.67
N LYS A 433 14.46 4.97 -15.97
CA LYS A 433 13.73 4.27 -14.89
C LYS A 433 14.70 3.53 -13.97
N SER A 434 15.76 3.10 -14.52
CA SER A 434 16.61 2.23 -13.68
C SER A 434 17.83 3.00 -13.16
N GLU A 435 18.27 4.19 -13.80
CA GLU A 435 19.62 4.74 -13.45
C GLU A 435 19.49 6.17 -12.94
N LEU A 436 18.42 6.83 -13.19
CA LEU A 436 18.31 8.25 -12.84
C LEU A 436 18.39 8.44 -11.32
N GLY A 437 17.81 7.51 -10.59
CA GLY A 437 17.91 7.62 -9.11
C GLY A 437 19.38 7.62 -8.65
N ILE A 438 20.12 6.75 -9.22
CA ILE A 438 21.54 6.66 -8.82
C ILE A 438 22.28 7.95 -9.19
N LEU A 439 22.07 8.38 -10.43
CA LEU A 439 22.70 9.65 -10.84
C LEU A 439 22.38 10.77 -9.85
N LEU A 440 21.08 10.90 -9.44
CA LEU A 440 20.71 12.03 -8.55
C LEU A 440 21.29 11.81 -7.16
N ASP A 441 21.36 10.53 -6.72
CA ASP A 441 21.98 10.28 -5.41
C ASP A 441 23.46 10.71 -5.40
N ILE A 442 24.13 10.42 -6.56
CA ILE A 442 25.55 10.83 -6.63
C ILE A 442 25.63 12.36 -6.60
N LEU A 443 24.77 13.01 -7.30
CA LEU A 443 24.79 14.50 -7.29
C LEU A 443 24.50 15.05 -5.90
N ARG A 444 23.53 14.40 -5.22
CA ARG A 444 23.13 14.94 -3.90
C ARG A 444 24.26 14.72 -2.89
N GLU A 445 24.85 13.60 -3.04
CA GLU A 445 25.97 13.31 -2.10
C GLU A 445 27.08 14.35 -2.27
N SER A 446 27.16 14.81 -3.55
CA SER A 446 28.29 15.73 -3.79
C SER A 446 27.89 17.18 -3.48
N ASP A 447 26.66 17.56 -4.01
CA ASP A 447 26.20 18.94 -3.79
C ASP A 447 24.68 18.99 -3.90
N ARG A 448 24.04 18.99 -2.76
CA ARG A 448 22.55 18.89 -2.74
C ARG A 448 21.91 20.17 -3.28
N ALA A 449 22.49 21.31 -2.98
CA ALA A 449 21.89 22.58 -3.43
C ALA A 449 22.00 22.73 -4.96
N ALA A 450 23.11 22.39 -5.49
CA ALA A 450 23.26 22.50 -6.97
C ALA A 450 22.31 21.52 -7.68
N THR A 451 22.20 20.39 -7.16
CA THR A 451 21.26 19.40 -7.76
C THR A 451 19.83 19.93 -7.75
N ALA A 452 19.45 20.43 -6.58
CA ALA A 452 18.09 20.98 -6.52
C ALA A 452 17.89 22.11 -7.54
N SER A 453 18.87 23.02 -7.67
CA SER A 453 18.75 24.15 -8.62
C SER A 453 18.66 23.64 -10.06
N ALA A 454 19.46 22.60 -10.43
CA ALA A 454 19.43 22.05 -11.80
C ALA A 454 18.07 21.41 -12.11
N MET A 455 17.53 20.66 -11.20
CA MET A 455 16.21 20.03 -11.43
C MET A 455 15.12 21.09 -11.60
N ARG A 456 15.17 22.18 -10.86
CA ARG A 456 14.11 23.22 -10.97
C ARG A 456 14.22 23.96 -12.30
N GLY A 457 15.41 23.97 -12.88
CA GLY A 457 15.63 24.79 -14.10
C GLY A 457 15.35 23.98 -15.37
N MET A 458 14.91 22.66 -15.29
CA MET A 458 14.64 21.88 -16.52
C MET A 458 13.46 22.46 -17.29
N SER A 459 13.44 22.16 -18.65
CA SER A 459 12.32 22.65 -19.48
C SER A 459 11.02 21.91 -19.14
N ASP A 460 9.84 22.43 -19.60
CA ASP A 460 8.54 21.78 -19.34
C ASP A 460 8.49 20.38 -19.96
N ALA A 461 9.06 20.29 -21.15
CA ALA A 461 9.05 18.97 -21.82
C ALA A 461 9.84 17.93 -20.99
N ALA A 462 10.99 18.35 -20.46
CA ALA A 462 11.80 17.41 -19.66
C ALA A 462 11.09 17.03 -18.36
N VAL A 463 10.50 18.01 -17.74
CA VAL A 463 9.79 17.70 -16.48
C VAL A 463 8.60 16.77 -16.78
N GLY A 464 7.88 17.06 -17.91
CA GLY A 464 6.76 16.17 -18.29
C GLY A 464 7.24 14.73 -18.50
N ARG A 465 8.29 14.61 -19.20
CA ARG A 465 8.83 13.24 -19.39
C ARG A 465 9.23 12.60 -18.05
N LEU A 466 9.89 13.38 -17.19
CA LEU A 466 10.25 12.86 -15.85
C LEU A 466 9.01 12.41 -15.08
N LEU A 467 7.96 13.18 -15.15
CA LEU A 467 6.71 12.82 -14.45
C LEU A 467 6.18 11.47 -14.93
N GLU A 468 6.32 11.14 -16.17
CA GLU A 468 5.75 9.89 -16.71
C GLU A 468 6.66 8.70 -16.38
N LEU A 469 7.92 8.97 -16.38
CA LEU A 469 8.81 7.80 -16.23
C LEU A 469 9.19 7.58 -14.77
N ARG A 470 9.34 8.75 -14.06
CA ARG A 470 9.70 8.61 -12.63
C ARG A 470 8.94 9.65 -11.80
N PRO A 471 7.64 9.47 -11.56
CA PRO A 471 6.79 10.46 -10.89
C PRO A 471 7.25 10.76 -9.46
N GLU A 472 7.86 9.77 -8.80
CA GLU A 472 8.35 10.04 -7.42
C GLU A 472 9.49 11.07 -7.42
N ILE A 473 10.31 11.09 -8.47
CA ILE A 473 11.43 12.07 -8.52
C ILE A 473 10.90 13.44 -8.99
N ALA A 474 9.94 13.42 -9.97
CA ALA A 474 9.38 14.70 -10.45
C ALA A 474 8.63 15.43 -9.33
N ARG A 475 8.20 14.69 -8.40
CA ARG A 475 7.39 15.31 -7.33
C ARG A 475 8.21 15.43 -6.05
N SER A 476 9.47 15.13 -6.25
CA SER A 476 10.35 15.34 -5.08
C SER A 476 10.46 16.82 -4.72
N GLY A 477 10.85 17.05 -3.47
CA GLY A 477 10.96 18.44 -2.94
C GLY A 477 11.82 19.33 -3.85
N GLU A 478 12.43 18.82 -4.89
CA GLU A 478 13.34 19.68 -5.69
C GLU A 478 12.58 20.36 -6.84
N ILE A 479 11.44 19.81 -7.42
CA ILE A 479 10.52 20.51 -8.36
C ILE A 479 9.26 20.91 -7.60
N PRO A 480 9.14 22.23 -7.42
CA PRO A 480 7.97 22.69 -6.67
C PRO A 480 6.66 22.39 -7.42
N PRO A 481 5.52 22.28 -6.70
CA PRO A 481 4.23 21.95 -7.32
C PRO A 481 3.83 22.93 -8.42
N ALA A 482 4.04 24.21 -8.22
CA ALA A 482 3.61 25.19 -9.25
C ALA A 482 4.38 24.95 -10.57
N ARG A 483 5.62 24.64 -10.44
CA ARG A 483 6.41 24.39 -11.66
C ARG A 483 5.93 23.12 -12.39
N LEU A 484 5.70 22.11 -11.61
CA LEU A 484 5.22 20.86 -12.25
C LEU A 484 3.87 21.09 -12.93
N LEU A 485 2.94 21.83 -12.26
CA LEU A 485 1.63 22.10 -12.90
C LEU A 485 1.82 22.88 -14.21
N ALA A 486 2.69 23.85 -14.18
CA ALA A 486 2.92 24.62 -15.42
C ALA A 486 3.46 23.72 -16.53
N ALA A 487 4.33 22.82 -16.12
CA ALA A 487 4.90 21.93 -17.16
C ALA A 487 3.82 21.00 -17.73
N ALA A 488 2.83 20.79 -16.92
CA ALA A 488 1.74 19.91 -17.42
C ALA A 488 0.66 20.73 -18.11
N GLY A 489 0.95 21.99 -18.24
CA GLY A 489 -0.03 22.87 -18.93
C GLY A 489 -1.22 23.21 -18.03
N VAL A 490 -1.12 23.00 -16.75
CA VAL A 490 -2.21 23.32 -15.82
C VAL A 490 -1.97 24.71 -15.20
N THR A 491 -2.46 25.72 -15.96
CA THR A 491 -2.27 27.13 -15.51
C THR A 491 -3.64 27.81 -15.40
N ARG A 492 -3.52 29.06 -14.98
CA ARG A 492 -4.78 29.82 -14.74
C ARG A 492 -5.48 30.13 -16.06
N THR A 493 -4.76 30.23 -17.15
CA THR A 493 -5.40 30.69 -18.41
C THR A 493 -5.63 29.50 -19.35
N ALA A 494 -5.36 28.30 -18.76
CA ALA A 494 -5.54 27.11 -19.64
C ALA A 494 -7.02 26.89 -19.96
N THR A 495 -7.21 26.38 -21.29
CA THR A 495 -8.61 26.00 -21.63
C THR A 495 -9.06 24.79 -20.80
N ARG A 496 -10.31 24.61 -20.76
CA ARG A 496 -10.85 23.45 -20.03
C ARG A 496 -10.24 22.14 -20.55
N ALA A 497 -10.15 21.93 -21.84
CA ALA A 497 -9.57 20.70 -22.42
C ALA A 497 -8.09 20.53 -21.98
N ASP A 498 -7.38 21.66 -21.94
CA ASP A 498 -5.97 21.57 -21.50
C ASP A 498 -5.87 21.19 -20.02
N LEU A 499 -6.83 21.75 -19.22
CA LEU A 499 -6.79 21.37 -17.79
C LEU A 499 -7.08 19.88 -17.62
N ILE A 500 -8.05 19.40 -18.38
CA ILE A 500 -8.41 17.97 -18.22
C ILE A 500 -7.23 17.10 -18.65
N THR A 501 -6.62 17.42 -19.76
CA THR A 501 -5.48 16.63 -20.24
C THR A 501 -4.31 16.70 -19.24
N GLY A 502 -3.99 17.91 -18.85
CA GLY A 502 -2.85 18.09 -17.93
C GLY A 502 -3.07 17.40 -16.58
N ILE A 503 -4.26 17.57 -15.99
CA ILE A 503 -4.52 16.99 -14.64
C ILE A 503 -4.61 15.46 -14.77
N ARG A 504 -5.12 14.92 -15.86
CA ARG A 504 -5.12 13.44 -16.03
C ARG A 504 -3.68 12.91 -16.05
N ARG A 505 -2.95 13.64 -16.78
CA ARG A 505 -1.54 13.20 -16.81
C ARG A 505 -0.92 13.21 -15.41
N LEU A 506 -1.19 14.27 -14.61
CA LEU A 506 -0.60 14.34 -13.25
C LEU A 506 -1.17 13.25 -12.34
N VAL A 507 -2.49 13.05 -12.51
CA VAL A 507 -3.12 12.04 -11.62
C VAL A 507 -2.72 10.64 -12.09
N GLY A 508 -2.65 10.49 -13.40
CA GLY A 508 -2.31 9.16 -13.96
C GLY A 508 -0.85 8.79 -13.69
N SER A 509 -0.01 9.78 -13.44
CA SER A 509 1.41 9.47 -13.12
C SER A 509 1.68 9.67 -11.63
N SER A 510 0.89 8.93 -10.80
CA SER A 510 1.07 9.06 -9.34
C SER A 510 2.34 8.33 -8.89
N SER A 511 2.91 8.92 -7.80
CA SER A 511 4.10 8.21 -7.26
C SER A 511 3.69 6.99 -6.44
N GLY A 512 2.42 6.87 -6.18
CA GLY A 512 1.96 5.79 -5.29
C GLY A 512 2.19 6.10 -3.80
N ASN A 513 2.74 7.31 -3.52
CA ASN A 513 3.00 7.75 -2.14
C ASN A 513 2.22 9.04 -1.85
N PHE A 514 1.28 8.91 -0.92
CA PHE A 514 0.36 10.02 -0.61
C PHE A 514 1.13 11.27 -0.19
N ALA A 515 2.16 11.09 0.63
CA ALA A 515 2.90 12.26 1.15
C ALA A 515 3.65 12.99 0.02
N ILE A 516 4.01 12.17 -0.96
CA ILE A 516 4.74 12.81 -2.08
C ILE A 516 3.74 13.47 -3.03
N ASP A 517 2.54 12.96 -3.22
CA ASP A 517 1.58 13.44 -4.24
C ASP A 517 0.74 14.60 -3.67
N ARG A 518 0.57 14.69 -2.39
CA ARG A 518 -0.43 15.59 -1.77
C ARG A 518 -0.11 17.05 -2.06
N PRO A 519 1.08 17.51 -1.90
CA PRO A 519 1.34 18.94 -2.15
C PRO A 519 0.97 19.35 -3.58
N HIS A 520 1.13 18.49 -4.49
CA HIS A 520 0.80 18.83 -5.90
C HIS A 520 -0.71 18.81 -6.13
N ASN A 521 -1.41 17.88 -5.52
CA ASN A 521 -2.89 17.94 -5.59
C ASN A 521 -3.43 19.23 -4.98
N LEU A 522 -2.78 19.67 -3.84
CA LEU A 522 -3.26 20.91 -3.21
C LEU A 522 -3.06 22.11 -4.15
N ALA A 523 -1.97 22.03 -4.89
CA ALA A 523 -1.74 23.15 -5.82
C ALA A 523 -2.79 23.14 -6.95
N ILE A 524 -3.17 21.91 -7.46
CA ILE A 524 -4.24 21.84 -8.49
C ILE A 524 -5.55 22.39 -7.92
N TYR A 525 -5.85 21.99 -6.63
CA TYR A 525 -7.10 22.48 -6.01
C TYR A 525 -7.12 24.01 -5.91
N ALA A 526 -6.00 24.53 -5.45
CA ALA A 526 -5.97 26.01 -5.30
C ALA A 526 -6.23 26.70 -6.65
N LEU A 527 -5.66 26.11 -7.72
CA LEU A 527 -5.89 26.70 -9.05
C LEU A 527 -7.36 26.57 -9.46
N LEU A 528 -7.96 25.44 -9.29
CA LEU A 528 -9.38 25.24 -9.68
C LEU A 528 -10.30 26.14 -8.85
N ASN A 529 -9.90 26.39 -7.58
CA ASN A 529 -10.75 27.30 -6.77
C ASN A 529 -10.75 28.71 -7.35
N GLU A 530 -9.64 29.12 -7.81
CA GLU A 530 -9.59 30.47 -8.42
C GLU A 530 -10.47 30.53 -9.67
N ARG A 531 -10.65 29.41 -10.29
CA ARG A 531 -11.39 29.42 -11.57
C ARG A 531 -12.90 29.22 -11.32
N SER A 532 -13.15 28.67 -10.20
CA SER A 532 -14.58 28.32 -9.95
C SER A 532 -15.45 29.56 -9.92
N ALA A 533 -14.82 30.78 -9.68
CA ALA A 533 -15.65 32.01 -9.65
C ALA A 533 -16.12 32.36 -11.07
N ALA A 534 -15.34 32.04 -12.07
CA ALA A 534 -15.67 32.48 -13.44
C ALA A 534 -16.53 31.43 -14.16
N ASP A 535 -16.22 30.04 -13.90
CA ASP A 535 -16.97 29.01 -14.63
C ASP A 535 -17.07 27.74 -13.77
N PRO A 536 -18.05 27.70 -12.95
CA PRO A 536 -18.22 26.58 -12.00
C PRO A 536 -18.48 25.26 -12.73
N ASP A 537 -19.21 25.24 -13.85
CA ASP A 537 -19.49 23.97 -14.56
C ASP A 537 -18.22 23.41 -15.20
N ALA A 538 -17.40 24.29 -15.66
CA ALA A 538 -16.13 23.79 -16.24
C ALA A 538 -15.27 23.10 -15.18
N VAL A 539 -15.22 23.70 -13.99
CA VAL A 539 -14.41 23.08 -12.92
C VAL A 539 -15.01 21.72 -12.53
N LEU A 540 -16.41 21.64 -12.42
CA LEU A 540 -17.02 20.35 -12.07
C LEU A 540 -16.75 19.31 -13.15
N GLU A 541 -16.71 19.73 -14.37
CA GLU A 541 -16.38 18.78 -15.44
C GLU A 541 -14.93 18.30 -15.33
N VAL A 542 -14.03 19.23 -14.97
CA VAL A 542 -12.64 18.79 -14.78
C VAL A 542 -12.57 17.68 -13.72
N PHE A 543 -13.30 17.86 -12.58
CA PHE A 543 -13.29 16.81 -11.55
C PHE A 543 -13.91 15.52 -12.11
N ALA A 544 -14.89 15.64 -12.93
CA ALA A 544 -15.60 14.44 -13.41
C ALA A 544 -14.74 13.67 -14.40
N GLU A 545 -13.71 14.33 -15.01
CA GLU A 545 -13.06 13.64 -16.15
C GLU A 545 -11.60 13.35 -15.82
N THR A 546 -11.12 13.73 -14.61
CA THR A 546 -9.64 13.67 -14.49
C THR A 546 -9.25 12.66 -13.43
N GLY A 547 -10.25 12.13 -12.61
CA GLY A 547 -9.88 11.20 -11.53
C GLY A 547 -9.29 11.93 -10.31
N LEU A 548 -9.22 13.30 -10.33
CA LEU A 548 -8.74 14.09 -9.19
C LEU A 548 -9.65 13.86 -7.97
N PRO A 549 -9.09 13.64 -6.76
CA PRO A 549 -9.87 13.27 -5.57
C PRO A 549 -10.73 14.44 -5.07
N VAL A 550 -12.06 14.33 -5.33
CA VAL A 550 -13.00 15.41 -4.99
C VAL A 550 -13.16 15.50 -3.46
N ALA A 551 -13.14 14.35 -2.81
CA ALA A 551 -13.34 14.38 -1.34
C ALA A 551 -12.23 15.18 -0.65
N GLU A 552 -10.99 14.95 -1.14
CA GLU A 552 -9.88 15.72 -0.52
C GLU A 552 -10.04 17.22 -0.78
N TRP A 553 -10.48 17.55 -1.94
CA TRP A 553 -10.67 18.99 -2.23
C TRP A 553 -11.77 19.58 -1.33
N ILE A 554 -12.94 18.90 -1.19
CA ILE A 554 -14.03 19.42 -0.33
C ILE A 554 -13.51 19.64 1.08
N LYS A 555 -12.66 18.72 1.51
CA LYS A 555 -12.15 18.84 2.91
C LYS A 555 -11.19 20.02 3.02
N GLU A 556 -10.35 20.19 2.06
CA GLU A 556 -9.31 21.22 2.17
C GLU A 556 -9.89 22.61 1.88
N TYR A 557 -10.95 22.61 1.03
CA TYR A 557 -11.53 23.91 0.68
C TYR A 557 -13.05 23.84 0.80
N PRO A 558 -13.60 23.69 2.05
CA PRO A 558 -15.05 23.47 2.24
C PRO A 558 -15.87 24.68 1.78
N GLY A 559 -15.38 25.93 1.94
CA GLY A 559 -16.10 27.13 1.47
C GLY A 559 -16.31 27.14 -0.04
N PRO A 560 -15.17 27.11 -0.74
CA PRO A 560 -15.29 27.12 -2.21
C PRO A 560 -16.12 25.93 -2.73
N ALA A 561 -15.91 24.80 -2.21
CA ALA A 561 -16.73 23.64 -2.64
C ALA A 561 -18.22 23.90 -2.44
N GLY A 562 -18.59 24.40 -1.24
CA GLY A 562 -20.01 24.73 -0.99
C GLY A 562 -20.60 25.67 -2.04
N VAL A 563 -19.81 26.72 -2.35
CA VAL A 563 -20.32 27.73 -3.32
C VAL A 563 -20.46 27.07 -4.70
N LEU A 564 -19.41 26.30 -5.04
CA LEU A 564 -19.43 25.70 -6.39
C LEU A 564 -20.64 24.76 -6.54
N PHE A 565 -20.91 23.87 -5.60
CA PHE A 565 -22.03 22.92 -5.72
C PHE A 565 -23.37 23.63 -5.53
N ALA A 566 -23.38 24.72 -4.79
CA ALA A 566 -24.67 25.46 -4.64
C ALA A 566 -25.07 26.10 -5.97
N ARG A 567 -24.13 26.48 -6.79
CA ARG A 567 -24.46 27.18 -8.04
C ARG A 567 -24.90 26.18 -9.11
N SER A 568 -24.41 24.84 -8.91
CA SER A 568 -24.79 23.85 -9.95
C SER A 568 -25.04 22.49 -9.28
N PRO A 569 -26.13 22.37 -8.55
CA PRO A 569 -26.38 21.15 -7.76
C PRO A 569 -26.61 19.93 -8.65
N ILE A 570 -27.28 20.10 -9.82
CA ILE A 570 -27.52 18.92 -10.69
C ILE A 570 -26.18 18.42 -11.25
N ASN A 571 -25.41 19.44 -11.87
CA ASN A 571 -24.09 19.00 -12.38
C ASN A 571 -23.16 18.53 -11.25
N GLY A 572 -23.36 19.16 -10.12
CA GLY A 572 -22.58 18.68 -8.95
C GLY A 572 -22.89 17.21 -8.63
N ALA A 573 -24.21 16.86 -8.62
CA ALA A 573 -24.58 15.45 -8.33
C ALA A 573 -24.00 14.52 -9.40
N ARG A 574 -24.03 14.89 -10.64
CA ARG A 574 -23.46 14.04 -11.71
C ARG A 574 -21.94 13.89 -11.54
N THR A 575 -21.38 15.05 -11.16
CA THR A 575 -19.92 14.97 -10.94
C THR A 575 -19.59 13.97 -9.82
N LEU A 576 -20.38 14.01 -8.71
CA LEU A 576 -20.06 13.09 -7.60
C LEU A 576 -20.26 11.64 -8.04
N VAL A 577 -21.25 11.37 -8.89
CA VAL A 577 -21.46 9.97 -9.35
C VAL A 577 -20.28 9.55 -10.22
N ARG A 578 -19.83 10.43 -11.06
CA ARG A 578 -18.71 10.07 -11.96
C ARG A 578 -17.38 10.01 -11.22
N ALA A 579 -17.33 10.81 -10.20
CA ALA A 579 -16.03 10.85 -9.47
C ALA A 579 -15.97 9.74 -8.43
N SER A 580 -17.15 9.09 -8.25
CA SER A 580 -17.16 8.05 -7.20
C SER A 580 -16.29 6.87 -7.63
N THR A 581 -15.35 6.59 -6.84
CA THR A 581 -14.44 5.44 -7.03
C THR A 581 -14.35 4.64 -5.73
N LEU A 582 -13.55 3.46 -5.86
CA LEU A 582 -13.33 2.68 -4.62
C LEU A 582 -12.59 3.50 -3.57
N ARG A 583 -11.80 4.45 -4.03
CA ARG A 583 -11.05 5.32 -3.11
C ARG A 583 -11.97 6.38 -2.46
N HIS A 584 -12.99 6.83 -3.16
CA HIS A 584 -13.92 7.84 -2.61
C HIS A 584 -15.36 7.47 -3.01
N PRO A 585 -15.93 6.54 -2.21
CA PRO A 585 -17.31 6.15 -2.54
C PRO A 585 -18.31 7.29 -2.30
N LEU A 586 -19.38 7.15 -2.91
CA LEU A 586 -20.37 8.25 -2.93
C LEU A 586 -20.80 8.65 -1.52
N PRO A 587 -21.10 7.72 -0.66
CA PRO A 587 -21.46 8.15 0.70
C PRO A 587 -20.36 9.01 1.34
N TYR A 588 -19.14 8.64 1.08
CA TYR A 588 -18.03 9.45 1.63
C TYR A 588 -18.02 10.87 1.02
N LEU A 589 -18.30 10.97 -0.23
CA LEU A 589 -18.32 12.31 -0.87
C LEU A 589 -19.46 13.16 -0.34
N VAL A 590 -20.62 12.50 -0.14
CA VAL A 590 -21.76 13.26 0.40
C VAL A 590 -21.44 13.71 1.84
N ARG A 591 -20.82 12.82 2.53
CA ARG A 591 -20.45 13.23 3.90
C ARG A 591 -19.50 14.42 3.87
N SER A 592 -18.48 14.35 3.09
CA SER A 592 -17.53 15.48 3.02
C SER A 592 -18.26 16.79 2.67
N LEU A 593 -19.26 16.67 1.81
CA LEU A 593 -20.01 17.90 1.46
C LEU A 593 -20.90 18.35 2.61
N THR A 594 -21.43 17.35 3.28
CA THR A 594 -22.26 17.72 4.45
C THR A 594 -21.44 18.50 5.48
N LEU A 595 -20.22 18.04 5.68
CA LEU A 595 -19.38 18.75 6.67
C LEU A 595 -19.01 20.15 6.15
N ALA A 596 -18.95 20.23 4.87
CA ALA A 596 -18.57 21.55 4.31
C ALA A 596 -19.78 22.50 4.31
N ASP A 597 -20.94 22.01 3.81
CA ASP A 597 -22.16 22.83 3.78
C ASP A 597 -23.40 21.91 3.71
N PRO A 598 -24.09 21.72 4.83
CA PRO A 598 -25.18 20.74 4.93
C PRO A 598 -26.38 21.15 4.06
N LYS A 599 -26.62 22.46 3.89
CA LYS A 599 -27.74 22.87 3.01
C LYS A 599 -27.47 22.46 1.56
N VAL A 600 -26.28 22.75 1.06
CA VAL A 600 -25.94 22.37 -0.32
C VAL A 600 -25.91 20.84 -0.45
N ALA A 601 -25.35 20.18 0.54
CA ALA A 601 -25.35 18.69 0.50
C ALA A 601 -26.77 18.14 0.35
N ALA A 602 -27.75 18.75 1.12
CA ALA A 602 -29.15 18.27 1.01
C ALA A 602 -29.68 18.44 -0.42
N ARG A 603 -29.35 19.57 -1.05
CA ARG A 603 -29.83 19.79 -2.44
C ARG A 603 -29.20 18.77 -3.39
N VAL A 604 -27.87 18.56 -3.20
CA VAL A 604 -27.19 17.62 -4.10
C VAL A 604 -27.73 16.19 -3.86
N LEU A 605 -27.95 15.82 -2.61
CA LEU A 605 -28.47 14.46 -2.32
C LEU A 605 -29.85 14.27 -2.93
N VAL A 606 -30.70 15.29 -2.93
CA VAL A 606 -32.03 15.16 -3.57
C VAL A 606 -31.84 14.89 -5.07
N GLU A 607 -30.85 15.64 -5.64
CA GLU A 607 -30.62 15.42 -7.09
C GLU A 607 -30.06 14.02 -7.35
N LEU A 608 -29.24 13.58 -6.47
CA LEU A 608 -28.74 12.21 -6.64
C LEU A 608 -29.90 11.20 -6.60
N GLY A 609 -30.85 11.47 -5.64
CA GLY A 609 -32.05 10.59 -5.59
C GLY A 609 -32.82 10.59 -6.91
N ARG A 610 -32.89 11.74 -7.54
CA ARG A 610 -33.63 11.82 -8.81
C ARG A 610 -32.88 11.07 -9.92
N LEU A 611 -31.50 11.17 -9.93
CA LEU A 611 -30.72 10.42 -10.94
C LEU A 611 -30.90 8.90 -10.76
N GLU A 612 -30.92 8.51 -9.54
CA GLU A 612 -31.16 7.08 -9.27
C GLU A 612 -32.51 6.62 -9.85
N LEU A 613 -33.53 7.37 -9.69
CA LEU A 613 -34.86 7.00 -10.20
C LEU A 613 -34.87 6.97 -11.73
N ALA A 614 -34.13 7.94 -12.33
CA ALA A 614 -34.09 8.00 -13.81
C ALA A 614 -33.35 6.78 -14.38
N ALA A 615 -32.27 6.26 -13.72
CA ALA A 615 -31.51 5.07 -14.17
C ALA A 615 -32.35 3.79 -14.01
N VAL A 616 -33.28 3.73 -13.05
CA VAL A 616 -34.16 2.57 -12.81
C VAL A 616 -35.27 2.55 -13.88
N GLU A 617 -35.51 3.68 -14.58
CA GLU A 617 -36.64 3.80 -15.53
C GLU A 617 -36.12 3.67 -16.97
N ALA A 618 -34.67 3.42 -17.27
CA ALA A 618 -34.12 3.24 -18.64
C ALA A 618 -34.01 1.74 -18.94
N PRO A 619 -34.68 1.07 -20.18
CA PRO A 619 -34.50 -0.33 -20.59
C PRO A 619 -33.02 -0.65 -20.88
N VAL A 620 -32.40 -1.46 -20.11
CA VAL A 620 -30.98 -1.90 -20.14
C VAL A 620 -30.76 -2.73 -21.42
N ALA A 621 -30.21 -2.16 -22.58
CA ALA A 621 -29.51 -2.91 -23.65
C ALA A 621 -28.01 -2.96 -23.37
N GLY A 622 -27.47 -4.18 -22.78
CA GLY A 622 -26.09 -4.63 -23.11
C GLY A 622 -25.24 -4.73 -21.83
N GLY A 623 -25.35 -5.78 -20.93
CA GLY A 623 -24.72 -6.59 -19.87
C GLY A 623 -23.21 -6.73 -20.06
N GLY A 624 -22.30 -5.69 -19.53
CA GLY A 624 -20.89 -5.97 -19.15
C GLY A 624 -20.65 -5.62 -17.68
N LEU A 625 -20.25 -6.53 -16.83
CA LEU A 625 -19.59 -6.61 -15.50
C LEU A 625 -18.91 -5.29 -15.13
N ASP A 626 -19.34 -4.05 -15.57
CA ASP A 626 -18.79 -2.79 -15.01
C ASP A 626 -19.91 -1.85 -14.61
N ARG A 627 -21.19 -2.39 -14.41
CA ARG A 627 -22.03 -1.30 -13.80
C ARG A 627 -22.74 -1.86 -12.57
N VAL A 628 -22.20 -1.77 -11.38
CA VAL A 628 -22.77 -1.98 -10.03
C VAL A 628 -24.11 -1.24 -9.90
N PRO A 629 -25.36 -1.87 -9.85
CA PRO A 629 -26.65 -1.20 -9.63
C PRO A 629 -26.52 -0.03 -8.63
N VAL A 630 -26.80 1.25 -9.10
CA VAL A 630 -26.85 2.43 -8.19
C VAL A 630 -27.78 2.14 -7.01
N GLY A 631 -27.57 0.93 -6.21
CA GLY A 631 -28.21 0.76 -4.90
C GLY A 631 -28.90 2.04 -4.39
N PRO A 632 -29.80 1.93 -3.42
CA PRO A 632 -30.45 3.14 -2.89
C PRO A 632 -29.43 4.19 -2.42
N ILE A 633 -29.16 5.18 -3.27
CA ILE A 633 -28.09 6.17 -3.06
C ILE A 633 -28.36 6.99 -1.80
N VAL A 634 -29.64 7.42 -1.64
CA VAL A 634 -29.92 8.37 -0.53
C VAL A 634 -29.83 7.62 0.81
N PRO A 635 -30.48 6.49 0.95
CA PRO A 635 -30.35 5.82 2.26
C PRO A 635 -28.90 5.44 2.57
N ARG A 636 -28.11 5.08 1.64
CA ARG A 636 -26.71 4.70 1.91
C ARG A 636 -25.88 5.94 2.29
N ALA A 637 -26.20 7.04 1.64
CA ALA A 637 -25.50 8.28 2.07
C ALA A 637 -25.86 8.65 3.51
N LEU A 638 -27.11 8.31 3.91
CA LEU A 638 -27.52 8.66 5.29
C LEU A 638 -26.90 7.69 6.30
N ASN A 639 -26.53 6.46 5.86
CA ASN A 639 -25.92 5.47 6.78
C ASN A 639 -24.53 5.94 7.24
N VAL A 640 -24.03 6.99 6.57
CA VAL A 640 -22.69 7.45 7.02
C VAL A 640 -22.75 7.95 8.45
N MET A 641 -23.99 8.21 8.95
CA MET A 641 -24.09 8.74 10.32
C MET A 641 -23.97 7.60 11.35
N ALA A 642 -23.90 6.37 10.87
CA ALA A 642 -24.04 5.19 11.76
C ALA A 642 -22.94 5.20 12.83
N PHE A 643 -21.87 5.95 12.49
CA PHE A 643 -20.79 5.80 13.50
C PHE A 643 -20.33 7.17 13.98
N ASP A 644 -21.16 8.18 13.70
CA ASP A 644 -20.77 9.52 14.18
C ASP A 644 -20.66 9.55 15.72
N ALA A 645 -21.64 8.94 16.40
CA ALA A 645 -21.58 8.97 17.88
C ALA A 645 -20.32 8.25 18.37
N TYR A 646 -20.06 7.17 17.74
CA TYR A 646 -18.86 6.41 18.14
C TYR A 646 -17.59 7.27 17.97
N TRP A 647 -17.39 7.82 16.78
CA TRP A 647 -16.16 8.60 16.55
C TRP A 647 -16.13 9.87 17.41
N LEU A 648 -17.31 10.40 17.59
CA LEU A 648 -17.34 11.60 18.47
C LEU A 648 -16.90 11.23 19.89
N SER A 649 -17.26 10.12 20.37
CA SER A 649 -16.88 9.74 21.74
C SER A 649 -15.38 9.47 21.85
N LEU A 650 -14.80 9.12 20.78
CA LEU A 650 -13.36 8.82 20.82
C LEU A 650 -12.54 10.10 20.68
N GLY A 651 -13.16 11.16 20.17
CA GLY A 651 -12.42 12.42 19.92
C GLY A 651 -11.34 12.24 18.85
N ALA A 652 -11.40 11.07 18.14
CA ALA A 652 -10.42 10.78 17.09
C ALA A 652 -11.10 10.07 15.93
N GLY A 653 -10.48 10.12 14.58
CA GLY A 653 -11.05 9.42 13.40
C GLY A 653 -11.59 10.42 12.37
N PRO A 654 -12.54 9.80 11.54
CA PRO A 654 -13.15 10.70 10.54
C PRO A 654 -13.86 11.89 11.19
N PRO A 655 -13.67 13.07 10.51
CA PRO A 655 -14.32 14.26 11.09
C PRO A 655 -15.84 14.04 11.27
N VAL A 656 -16.26 14.45 12.56
CA VAL A 656 -17.71 14.32 12.84
C VAL A 656 -18.23 15.68 13.30
N ASP A 657 -19.42 16.05 12.73
CA ASP A 657 -20.10 17.28 13.17
C ASP A 657 -21.62 17.01 13.24
N ILE A 658 -22.07 16.78 14.53
CA ILE A 658 -23.49 16.39 14.72
C ILE A 658 -24.40 17.54 14.29
N GLY A 659 -23.95 18.75 14.50
CA GLY A 659 -24.74 19.91 14.02
C GLY A 659 -24.95 19.88 12.50
N ALA A 660 -23.88 19.60 11.79
CA ALA A 660 -24.01 19.54 10.31
C ALA A 660 -24.97 18.42 9.88
N SER A 661 -24.85 17.27 10.51
CA SER A 661 -25.81 16.18 10.19
C SER A 661 -27.25 16.61 10.49
N ALA A 662 -27.42 17.32 11.68
CA ALA A 662 -28.79 17.80 12.00
C ALA A 662 -29.29 18.78 10.94
N ALA A 663 -28.40 19.63 10.52
CA ALA A 663 -28.81 20.63 9.51
C ALA A 663 -29.13 19.93 8.18
N LEU A 664 -28.32 18.91 7.83
CA LEU A 664 -28.63 18.17 6.58
C LEU A 664 -30.04 17.59 6.62
N LEU A 665 -30.41 16.88 7.73
CA LEU A 665 -31.74 16.26 7.79
C LEU A 665 -32.85 17.30 7.83
N SER A 666 -32.58 18.40 8.56
CA SER A 666 -33.59 19.49 8.57
C SER A 666 -33.83 20.03 7.16
N ASN A 667 -32.73 20.23 6.45
CA ASN A 667 -32.89 20.79 5.08
C ASN A 667 -33.54 19.77 4.15
N LEU A 668 -33.24 18.50 4.30
CA LEU A 668 -33.93 17.50 3.46
C LEU A 668 -35.44 17.49 3.72
N ALA A 669 -35.79 17.63 5.01
CA ALA A 669 -37.23 17.67 5.33
C ALA A 669 -37.90 18.91 4.74
N ARG A 670 -37.20 20.00 4.70
CA ARG A 670 -37.80 21.24 4.16
C ARG A 670 -37.90 21.18 2.63
N LEU A 671 -36.90 20.51 2.03
CA LEU A 671 -36.89 20.52 0.54
C LEU A 671 -37.86 19.49 0.00
N GLU A 672 -37.97 18.31 0.66
CA GLU A 672 -38.75 17.24 0.00
C GLU A 672 -39.93 16.81 0.86
N GLY A 673 -39.95 17.40 2.11
CA GLY A 673 -41.08 17.04 2.98
C GLY A 673 -40.68 15.94 3.99
N VAL A 674 -41.47 15.85 5.15
CA VAL A 674 -41.17 14.95 6.29
C VAL A 674 -41.43 13.49 5.87
N ALA A 675 -42.43 13.25 5.01
CA ALA A 675 -42.70 11.86 4.59
C ALA A 675 -41.52 11.30 3.77
N TRP A 676 -41.03 12.18 2.89
CA TRP A 676 -39.86 11.76 2.10
C TRP A 676 -38.67 11.40 3.01
N LEU A 677 -38.34 12.29 3.93
CA LEU A 677 -37.20 12.02 4.83
C LEU A 677 -37.45 10.75 5.65
N GLU A 678 -38.65 10.66 6.20
CA GLU A 678 -38.93 9.48 7.04
C GLU A 678 -38.77 8.18 6.23
N GLY A 679 -39.30 8.13 5.01
CA GLY A 679 -39.16 6.92 4.16
C GLY A 679 -37.69 6.52 3.96
N HIS A 680 -36.82 7.50 3.70
CA HIS A 680 -35.41 7.14 3.41
C HIS A 680 -34.64 6.81 4.69
N LEU A 681 -34.98 7.44 5.80
CA LEU A 681 -34.31 7.04 7.07
C LEU A 681 -34.75 5.63 7.48
N ARG A 682 -36.05 5.36 7.22
CA ARG A 682 -36.48 3.98 7.54
C ARG A 682 -35.73 2.98 6.67
N GLU A 683 -35.65 3.31 5.43
CA GLU A 683 -34.89 2.41 4.54
C GLU A 683 -33.43 2.28 4.99
N ALA A 684 -32.83 3.43 5.31
CA ALA A 684 -31.43 3.36 5.82
C ALA A 684 -31.34 2.42 7.02
N ILE A 685 -32.29 2.47 7.91
CA ILE A 685 -32.27 1.60 9.11
C ILE A 685 -32.45 0.14 8.69
N VAL A 686 -33.36 -0.08 7.75
CA VAL A 686 -33.60 -1.47 7.32
C VAL A 686 -32.33 -2.03 6.66
N ILE A 687 -31.74 -1.19 5.78
CA ILE A 687 -30.50 -1.64 5.13
C ILE A 687 -29.43 -1.96 6.18
N THR A 688 -29.29 -1.08 7.16
CA THR A 688 -28.24 -1.31 8.18
C THR A 688 -28.56 -2.57 8.99
N VAL A 689 -29.82 -2.82 9.28
CA VAL A 689 -30.18 -4.02 10.06
C VAL A 689 -29.90 -5.28 9.22
N PHE A 690 -30.37 -5.18 8.01
CA PHE A 690 -30.15 -6.35 7.15
C PHE A 690 -28.65 -6.66 7.01
N GLU A 691 -27.84 -5.65 6.78
CA GLU A 691 -26.40 -5.88 6.55
C GLU A 691 -25.69 -6.32 7.85
N THR A 692 -26.18 -5.77 8.94
CA THR A 692 -25.60 -6.24 10.22
C THR A 692 -25.93 -7.72 10.45
N ASP A 693 -27.17 -8.13 10.14
CA ASP A 693 -27.58 -9.53 10.41
C ASP A 693 -26.90 -10.49 9.43
N SER A 694 -26.57 -9.88 8.27
CA SER A 694 -25.96 -10.79 7.28
C SER A 694 -24.43 -10.81 7.44
N GLY A 695 -23.95 -9.99 8.38
CA GLY A 695 -22.49 -10.00 8.63
C GLY A 695 -21.74 -9.15 7.61
N GLN A 696 -22.43 -8.24 6.88
CA GLN A 696 -21.76 -7.42 5.85
C GLN A 696 -21.10 -6.18 6.47
N VAL A 697 -21.69 -5.72 7.60
CA VAL A 697 -21.09 -4.52 8.23
C VAL A 697 -20.87 -4.83 9.71
N ASP A 698 -20.33 -3.84 10.43
CA ASP A 698 -20.07 -3.98 11.88
C ASP A 698 -21.36 -4.28 12.66
N PRO A 699 -21.23 -5.29 13.62
CA PRO A 699 -22.42 -5.68 14.39
C PRO A 699 -22.96 -4.50 15.23
N GLY A 700 -22.11 -3.48 15.52
CA GLY A 700 -22.55 -2.30 16.28
C GLY A 700 -23.17 -1.22 15.37
N SER A 701 -23.32 -1.51 14.07
CA SER A 701 -23.72 -0.45 13.13
C SER A 701 -25.14 0.04 13.46
N TYR A 702 -26.02 -0.89 13.77
CA TYR A 702 -27.40 -0.46 14.04
C TYR A 702 -27.47 0.37 15.32
N VAL A 703 -26.82 -0.16 16.34
CA VAL A 703 -26.86 0.57 17.63
C VAL A 703 -26.22 1.95 17.46
N ASN A 704 -25.25 2.02 16.74
CA ASN A 704 -24.56 3.32 16.58
C ASN A 704 -25.37 4.27 15.69
N LEU A 705 -26.01 3.64 14.73
CA LEU A 705 -26.85 4.55 13.91
C LEU A 705 -27.96 5.16 14.74
N ILE A 706 -28.61 4.36 15.54
CA ILE A 706 -29.69 4.89 16.40
C ILE A 706 -29.12 5.93 17.38
N ALA A 707 -28.00 5.60 17.96
CA ALA A 707 -27.37 6.58 18.88
C ALA A 707 -27.05 7.89 18.16
N SER A 708 -26.52 7.78 16.97
CA SER A 708 -26.18 9.01 16.22
C SER A 708 -27.45 9.80 15.90
N LEU A 709 -28.52 9.12 15.51
CA LEU A 709 -29.77 9.84 15.20
C LEU A 709 -30.33 10.54 16.45
N ARG A 710 -30.16 9.92 17.55
CA ARG A 710 -30.64 10.57 18.78
C ARG A 710 -29.81 11.82 19.10
N MET A 711 -28.54 11.72 18.90
CA MET A 711 -27.71 12.94 19.12
C MET A 711 -28.12 14.04 18.14
N VAL A 712 -28.40 13.61 16.95
CA VAL A 712 -28.82 14.62 15.97
C VAL A 712 -30.15 15.26 16.44
N ALA A 713 -31.08 14.43 16.86
CA ALA A 713 -32.36 14.99 17.35
C ALA A 713 -32.13 16.00 18.48
N ASN A 714 -31.14 15.73 19.32
CA ASN A 714 -30.88 16.66 20.45
C ASN A 714 -30.29 17.97 19.96
N ALA A 715 -29.76 17.91 18.82
CA ALA A 715 -29.15 19.15 18.29
C ALA A 715 -30.17 19.98 17.51
N LEU A 716 -31.40 19.46 17.34
CA LEU A 716 -32.44 20.20 16.59
C LEU A 716 -33.44 20.82 17.56
N PRO A 717 -34.02 22.01 17.15
CA PRO A 717 -35.16 22.51 17.94
C PRO A 717 -36.38 21.56 17.86
N ALA A 718 -37.16 21.51 18.92
CA ALA A 718 -38.32 20.60 18.95
C ALA A 718 -39.32 20.93 17.82
N THR A 719 -39.24 22.18 17.35
CA THR A 719 -40.22 22.58 16.29
C THR A 719 -39.71 22.18 14.91
N ASP A 720 -38.48 21.69 14.83
CA ASP A 720 -37.91 21.34 13.50
C ASP A 720 -38.58 20.04 12.99
N PRO A 721 -38.95 20.01 11.69
CA PRO A 721 -39.68 18.88 11.10
C PRO A 721 -38.87 17.58 11.17
N ALA A 722 -37.57 17.62 11.20
CA ALA A 722 -36.77 16.39 11.26
C ALA A 722 -36.77 15.80 12.68
N TYR A 723 -37.00 16.70 13.68
CA TYR A 723 -36.96 16.24 15.10
C TYR A 723 -38.02 15.15 15.33
N ALA A 724 -39.27 15.38 14.96
CA ALA A 724 -40.34 14.40 15.25
C ALA A 724 -40.11 13.08 14.50
N VAL A 725 -39.60 13.23 13.28
CA VAL A 725 -39.35 12.00 12.48
C VAL A 725 -38.32 11.11 13.20
N ILE A 726 -37.23 11.73 13.66
CA ILE A 726 -36.16 10.92 14.28
C ILE A 726 -36.67 10.29 15.59
N LEU A 727 -37.46 11.01 16.38
CA LEU A 727 -37.96 10.44 17.65
C LEU A 727 -38.85 9.23 17.39
N ARG A 728 -39.63 9.32 16.32
CA ARG A 728 -40.53 8.17 16.04
C ARG A 728 -39.70 6.95 15.63
N LEU A 729 -38.64 7.21 14.91
CA LEU A 729 -37.88 6.05 14.37
C LEU A 729 -36.93 5.48 15.42
N THR A 730 -36.66 6.30 16.47
CA THR A 730 -35.64 5.79 17.42
C THR A 730 -36.31 5.40 18.74
N ALA A 731 -37.61 5.52 18.73
CA ALA A 731 -38.31 5.14 19.97
C ALA A 731 -38.16 3.63 20.19
N PRO A 732 -37.85 3.19 21.41
CA PRO A 732 -37.64 1.76 21.71
C PRO A 732 -38.76 0.89 21.12
#